data_AF-A0A9W9W7U9-F1
#
_entry.id   AF-A0A9W9W7U9-F1
#
_cell.length_a   1.000
_cell.length_b   1.000
_cell.length_c   1.000
_cell.angle_alpha   90.00
_cell.angle_beta   90.00
_cell.angle_gamma   90.00
#
_symmetry.space_group_name_H-M   'P 1'
#
loop_
_entity.id
_entity.type
_entity.pdbx_description
1 polymer ?
#
loop_
_entity_poly.entity_id
_entity_poly.type
_entity_poly.pdbx_seq_one_letter_code
_entity_poly.pdbx_strand_id
1 'polypeptide(L)'
;MQFNNPPWNATGTTPSFAGQALGWMRFFCCTIPARGLQASFTWELSRKFWYSFLFVSIFFAKLLHIWAHIDSIPVGTLFLWGSTFFVQDIIFLFLAHVLSRSYQHKWIRIGAATAMIVATLVLSVMAAANTSFYFTTGAEIHWRQAGGFNRDPASINTLLTGLTGLVIVEALYIVVAGFATPHLYNAVGGVMHTWGDFFASITKPVIPVVKPVARSLMEMVFRRWGRGRKLFEDLKIYEPVPLGDYEDDEDKMNSAPLLDQPTQSRSNEEDFGLGLGLKQRWMNRMNSGFDDLKQDWRPIAKRALIIVPTAIIFILRLARPSEQALWFMSQTVIISPFAGVDSKGKLQMISDDPYLHGKLTALTAPPRWDWFPEGDWPGFRDWEKGGFDGNKYSHYNATEDPLTISNLGEDILEPLREALHSGKVNIKHIFVFKMESTRYDVFPLRKGSYMHERLVKSHKKNRIPKDVQRRLANLTSVAERLTGAESGFHKKGAIKPYGGLRADNSYTGGTFTLKSIEATTCGLSPLVIDFNKEYEHHIYNPCLPQVLDVLSAKTNDTKSSDYKMWPWRPTFMQSITDTYDHQNLLSPALGFKPENVVTVESIDEDIANGKNFNYTKFNFWGYPDGSLKGYFREAIERAETNHERLFLTHLTGITHHPWDTPDGKYDDLFGSESNSFGGKNDQLNRYLNTVGVNDKWYGDFLDLLEETGVANETLIVMTGDHGLSLPEDGNVTPYDNPLVSNFHVPLIFANPNIPPISINSSVSSVQIMPTILDLLKTSGSLDHVSARAVGDLLPMYEGQSMIRPIIAENNNTAYYQFTVMNTGGSLVAMRSANRPYRLIVPLVNEVEWRFSDPSTDPQEQSPIKSFDLDGLFKAIEAQHGSDAVKWTHDASHAAQWWVADNWRRYEYDPSRPKSPSKSGWADGYKGP
;
A
#
# COMPACT_ATOMS: atom_id res chain seq x y z
N MET A 1 30.95 -29.45 34.58
CA MET A 1 29.93 -29.66 35.63
C MET A 1 28.66 -30.11 34.94
N GLN A 2 28.26 -31.36 35.16
CA GLN A 2 27.05 -31.96 34.59
C GLN A 2 25.81 -31.38 35.29
N PHE A 3 24.85 -30.90 34.51
CA PHE A 3 23.45 -30.85 34.94
C PHE A 3 22.59 -31.51 33.86
N ASN A 4 21.94 -32.59 34.27
CA ASN A 4 20.97 -33.35 33.50
C ASN A 4 19.70 -32.53 33.27
N ASN A 5 19.24 -32.40 32.02
CA ASN A 5 17.87 -32.00 31.69
C ASN A 5 17.02 -33.24 31.42
N PRO A 6 15.85 -33.41 32.05
CA PRO A 6 14.86 -34.39 31.61
C PRO A 6 14.08 -33.87 30.38
N PRO A 7 13.42 -34.76 29.61
CA PRO A 7 12.79 -34.43 28.35
C PRO A 7 11.44 -33.71 28.56
N TRP A 8 11.20 -32.64 27.82
CA TRP A 8 9.93 -31.92 27.84
C TRP A 8 8.86 -32.72 27.11
N ASN A 9 8.07 -33.45 27.90
CA ASN A 9 6.75 -33.92 27.49
C ASN A 9 5.81 -32.73 27.30
N ALA A 10 5.05 -32.78 26.22
CA ALA A 10 3.91 -31.94 25.94
C ALA A 10 2.89 -32.06 27.09
N THR A 11 2.73 -30.97 27.87
CA THR A 11 1.58 -30.57 28.70
C THR A 11 2.06 -29.60 29.76
N GLY A 12 2.34 -28.35 29.34
CA GLY A 12 2.73 -27.28 30.26
C GLY A 12 2.15 -25.96 29.78
N THR A 13 1.12 -25.48 30.47
CA THR A 13 0.50 -24.17 30.26
C THR A 13 1.52 -23.05 30.43
N THR A 14 2.11 -22.60 29.32
CA THR A 14 2.66 -21.26 29.22
C THR A 14 1.50 -20.27 29.32
N PRO A 15 1.60 -19.17 30.09
CA PRO A 15 0.55 -18.16 30.09
C PRO A 15 0.46 -17.62 28.66
N SER A 16 -0.73 -17.67 28.08
CA SER A 16 -1.01 -17.02 26.81
C SER A 16 -0.55 -15.55 26.83
N PHE A 17 -0.33 -14.96 25.66
CA PHE A 17 -0.05 -13.53 25.52
C PHE A 17 -1.05 -12.65 26.29
N ALA A 18 -2.31 -13.11 26.43
CA ALA A 18 -3.33 -12.50 27.29
C ALA A 18 -2.94 -12.46 28.78
N GLY A 19 -2.26 -13.49 29.30
CA GLY A 19 -1.74 -13.55 30.68
C GLY A 19 -0.60 -12.57 30.96
N GLN A 20 0.27 -12.33 29.97
CA GLN A 20 1.29 -11.27 30.09
C GLN A 20 0.66 -9.88 29.92
N ALA A 21 -0.24 -9.68 28.95
CA ALA A 21 -1.01 -8.44 28.79
C ALA A 21 -1.81 -8.07 30.06
N LEU A 22 -2.36 -9.06 30.77
CA LEU A 22 -2.99 -8.90 32.09
C LEU A 22 -2.00 -8.43 33.18
N GLY A 23 -0.73 -8.87 33.11
CA GLY A 23 0.34 -8.41 34.00
C GLY A 23 0.72 -6.94 33.77
N TRP A 24 0.83 -6.52 32.51
CA TRP A 24 1.04 -5.11 32.13
C TRP A 24 -0.17 -4.23 32.48
N MET A 25 -1.39 -4.73 32.26
CA MET A 25 -2.61 -4.06 32.71
C MET A 25 -2.63 -3.86 34.24
N ARG A 26 -2.16 -4.83 35.03
CA ARG A 26 -2.06 -4.67 36.50
C ARG A 26 -1.02 -3.63 36.92
N PHE A 27 0.10 -3.50 36.19
CA PHE A 27 1.10 -2.47 36.46
C PHE A 27 0.58 -1.04 36.14
N PHE A 28 -0.16 -0.88 35.02
CA PHE A 28 -0.81 0.39 34.66
C PHE A 28 -2.02 0.71 35.56
N CYS A 29 -2.77 -0.30 36.03
CA CYS A 29 -3.91 -0.10 36.92
C CYS A 29 -3.51 0.46 38.30
N CYS A 30 -2.27 0.22 38.73
CA CYS A 30 -1.78 0.61 40.07
C CYS A 30 -0.92 1.90 40.11
N THR A 31 -0.67 2.55 38.96
CA THR A 31 0.12 3.79 38.87
C THR A 31 -0.65 5.00 38.32
N ILE A 32 -1.89 4.79 37.86
CA ILE A 32 -2.81 5.88 37.51
C ILE A 32 -3.43 6.43 38.79
N PRO A 33 -3.54 7.77 38.99
CA PRO A 33 -4.17 8.32 40.19
C PRO A 33 -5.56 7.71 40.36
N ALA A 34 -5.84 7.17 41.55
CA ALA A 34 -7.06 6.46 41.92
C ALA A 34 -8.38 7.26 41.74
N ARG A 35 -8.34 8.44 41.13
CA ARG A 35 -9.50 9.22 40.66
C ARG A 35 -10.00 8.80 39.27
N GLY A 36 -9.21 8.06 38.48
CA GLY A 36 -9.59 7.62 37.12
C GLY A 36 -10.48 6.36 37.08
N LEU A 37 -10.27 5.40 37.98
CA LEU A 37 -10.98 4.11 37.96
C LEU A 37 -12.32 4.10 38.73
N GLN A 38 -12.68 5.17 39.45
CA GLN A 38 -13.99 5.33 40.09
C GLN A 38 -15.04 6.02 39.19
N ALA A 39 -14.75 6.22 37.90
CA ALA A 39 -15.59 6.97 36.97
C ALA A 39 -16.66 6.15 36.22
N SER A 40 -17.04 4.98 36.74
CA SER A 40 -18.33 4.34 36.41
C SER A 40 -19.33 4.91 37.41
N PHE A 41 -20.25 5.83 37.08
CA PHE A 41 -21.54 5.49 36.48
C PHE A 41 -22.41 6.70 36.08
N THR A 42 -21.85 7.88 35.79
CA THR A 42 -22.67 9.00 35.23
C THR A 42 -21.95 9.78 34.12
N TRP A 43 -22.69 10.12 33.06
CA TRP A 43 -22.25 11.00 31.96
C TRP A 43 -21.62 12.29 32.46
N GLU A 44 -22.09 12.82 33.59
CA GLU A 44 -21.64 14.08 34.14
C GLU A 44 -20.16 14.07 34.58
N LEU A 45 -19.64 12.91 34.98
CA LEU A 45 -18.25 12.77 35.41
C LEU A 45 -17.30 12.46 34.24
N SER A 46 -17.78 11.77 33.21
CA SER A 46 -16.94 11.28 32.11
C SER A 46 -17.01 12.09 30.82
N ARG A 47 -18.01 12.98 30.64
CA ARG A 47 -18.21 13.77 29.40
C ARG A 47 -16.97 14.57 28.96
N LYS A 48 -16.24 15.15 29.92
CA LYS A 48 -15.02 15.93 29.66
C LYS A 48 -13.88 15.03 29.17
N PHE A 49 -13.78 13.82 29.70
CA PHE A 49 -12.81 12.83 29.27
C PHE A 49 -13.10 12.35 27.85
N TRP A 50 -14.35 11.95 27.55
CA TRP A 50 -14.73 11.53 26.19
C TRP A 50 -14.46 12.60 25.13
N TYR A 51 -14.76 13.87 25.44
CA TYR A 51 -14.39 14.99 24.59
C TYR A 51 -12.87 15.11 24.38
N SER A 52 -12.10 15.04 25.45
CA SER A 52 -10.65 15.21 25.39
C SER A 52 -9.98 14.04 24.69
N PHE A 53 -10.53 12.83 24.82
CA PHE A 53 -10.08 11.65 24.09
C PHE A 53 -10.29 11.81 22.59
N LEU A 54 -11.50 12.21 22.18
CA LEU A 54 -11.80 12.53 20.78
C LEU A 54 -10.90 13.64 20.23
N PHE A 55 -10.67 14.71 21.02
CA PHE A 55 -9.76 15.80 20.64
C PHE A 55 -8.35 15.30 20.38
N VAL A 56 -7.79 14.53 21.32
CA VAL A 56 -6.44 13.96 21.23
C VAL A 56 -6.33 13.08 19.98
N SER A 57 -7.27 12.16 19.75
CA SER A 57 -7.27 11.27 18.58
C SER A 57 -7.28 12.03 17.25
N ILE A 58 -8.18 13.01 17.09
CA ILE A 58 -8.27 13.81 15.85
C ILE A 58 -7.01 14.66 15.66
N PHE A 59 -6.52 15.28 16.73
CA PHE A 59 -5.34 16.15 16.67
C PHE A 59 -4.09 15.37 16.28
N PHE A 60 -3.82 14.22 16.91
CA PHE A 60 -2.67 13.39 16.54
C PHE A 60 -2.80 12.78 15.14
N ALA A 61 -4.00 12.36 14.74
CA ALA A 61 -4.24 11.91 13.36
C ALA A 61 -3.92 13.02 12.35
N LYS A 62 -4.32 14.27 12.62
CA LYS A 62 -4.00 15.41 11.75
C LYS A 62 -2.51 15.73 11.73
N LEU A 63 -1.83 15.66 12.86
CA LEU A 63 -0.38 15.87 12.91
C LEU A 63 0.37 14.81 12.11
N LEU A 64 -0.03 13.54 12.24
CA LEU A 64 0.53 12.45 11.46
C LEU A 64 0.31 12.68 9.96
N HIS A 65 -0.92 13.00 9.55
CA HIS A 65 -1.26 13.28 8.15
C HIS A 65 -0.44 14.44 7.57
N ILE A 66 -0.28 15.54 8.33
CA ILE A 66 0.56 16.66 7.88
C ILE A 66 2.03 16.25 7.77
N TRP A 67 2.51 15.45 8.72
CA TRP A 67 3.89 14.99 8.75
C TRP A 67 4.20 14.00 7.62
N ALA A 68 3.28 13.08 7.31
CA ALA A 68 3.40 12.12 6.22
C ALA A 68 3.61 12.78 4.85
N HIS A 69 3.02 13.96 4.65
CA HIS A 69 3.03 14.71 3.38
C HIS A 69 3.82 16.03 3.44
N ILE A 70 4.63 16.25 4.48
CA ILE A 70 5.29 17.55 4.70
C ILE A 70 6.27 17.92 3.58
N ASP A 71 6.96 16.92 3.02
CA ASP A 71 7.94 17.11 1.95
C ASP A 71 7.29 17.41 0.59
N SER A 72 5.98 17.22 0.48
CA SER A 72 5.22 17.40 -0.77
C SER A 72 4.63 18.80 -0.91
N ILE A 73 4.83 19.66 0.09
CA ILE A 73 4.30 21.02 0.12
C ILE A 73 5.45 22.01 0.26
N PRO A 74 5.53 23.03 -0.61
CA PRO A 74 6.52 24.08 -0.45
C PRO A 74 6.43 24.74 0.93
N VAL A 75 7.56 24.95 1.59
CA VAL A 75 7.62 25.51 2.96
C VAL A 75 6.86 26.84 3.08
N GLY A 76 6.91 27.70 2.05
CA GLY A 76 6.15 28.96 2.02
C GLY A 76 4.64 28.75 2.03
N THR A 77 4.15 27.73 1.31
CA THR A 77 2.74 27.34 1.26
C THR A 77 2.28 26.78 2.61
N LEU A 78 3.10 25.93 3.24
CA LEU A 78 2.82 25.40 4.58
C LEU A 78 2.78 26.52 5.63
N PHE A 79 3.69 27.49 5.56
CA PHE A 79 3.70 28.64 6.47
C PHE A 79 2.46 29.52 6.31
N LEU A 80 2.06 29.82 5.07
CA LEU A 80 0.93 30.70 4.78
C LEU A 80 -0.42 30.03 5.06
N TRP A 81 -0.58 28.76 4.65
CA TRP A 81 -1.87 28.08 4.65
C TRP A 81 -1.99 26.97 5.69
N GLY A 82 -0.91 26.51 6.33
CA GLY A 82 -0.93 25.33 7.21
C GLY A 82 -1.90 25.45 8.39
N SER A 83 -2.08 26.65 8.94
CA SER A 83 -3.06 26.90 10.00
C SER A 83 -4.51 26.62 9.56
N THR A 84 -4.81 26.73 8.26
CA THR A 84 -6.14 26.47 7.70
C THR A 84 -6.47 24.99 7.56
N PHE A 85 -5.49 24.08 7.66
CA PHE A 85 -5.68 22.63 7.54
C PHE A 85 -6.53 22.05 8.68
N PHE A 86 -6.52 22.72 9.84
CA PHE A 86 -7.27 22.31 11.04
C PHE A 86 -8.71 22.83 11.07
N VAL A 87 -9.17 23.62 10.09
CA VAL A 87 -10.49 24.28 10.16
C VAL A 87 -11.63 23.27 10.23
N GLN A 88 -11.56 22.18 9.45
CA GLN A 88 -12.58 21.12 9.48
C GLN A 88 -12.62 20.45 10.86
N ASP A 89 -11.45 20.12 11.42
CA ASP A 89 -11.30 19.51 12.75
C ASP A 89 -11.83 20.44 13.85
N ILE A 90 -11.51 21.74 13.79
CA ILE A 90 -11.98 22.75 14.76
C ILE A 90 -13.51 22.83 14.76
N ILE A 91 -14.15 22.88 13.58
CA ILE A 91 -15.61 22.91 13.48
C ILE A 91 -16.22 21.66 14.13
N PHE A 92 -15.67 20.49 13.83
CA PHE A 92 -16.15 19.24 14.41
C PHE A 92 -15.94 19.19 15.93
N LEU A 93 -14.78 19.64 16.41
CA LEU A 93 -14.47 19.68 17.83
C LEU A 93 -15.34 20.70 18.59
N PHE A 94 -15.80 21.77 17.95
CA PHE A 94 -16.81 22.66 18.55
C PHE A 94 -18.19 21.99 18.63
N LEU A 95 -18.62 21.26 17.60
CA LEU A 95 -19.86 20.49 17.65
C LEU A 95 -19.80 19.40 18.73
N ALA A 96 -18.67 18.69 18.81
CA ALA A 96 -18.40 17.69 19.83
C ALA A 96 -18.41 18.34 21.23
N HIS A 97 -17.84 19.53 21.41
CA HIS A 97 -17.90 20.26 22.69
C HIS A 97 -19.34 20.58 23.11
N VAL A 98 -20.20 20.96 22.17
CA VAL A 98 -21.62 21.16 22.44
C VAL A 98 -22.26 19.84 22.88
N LEU A 99 -21.99 18.72 22.20
CA LEU A 99 -22.53 17.41 22.57
C LEU A 99 -22.05 16.92 23.95
N SER A 100 -20.84 17.28 24.38
CA SER A 100 -20.31 16.92 25.71
C SER A 100 -20.79 17.80 26.85
N ARG A 101 -21.70 18.75 26.61
CA ARG A 101 -22.32 19.55 27.68
C ARG A 101 -23.29 18.73 28.53
N SER A 102 -23.56 19.24 29.73
CA SER A 102 -24.60 18.70 30.59
C SER A 102 -25.99 19.18 30.11
N TYR A 103 -26.91 18.23 29.93
CA TYR A 103 -28.27 18.49 29.46
C TYR A 103 -29.30 18.06 30.50
N GLN A 104 -30.24 18.94 30.80
CA GLN A 104 -31.35 18.66 31.75
C GLN A 104 -32.33 17.63 31.19
N HIS A 105 -32.65 17.72 29.89
CA HIS A 105 -33.59 16.82 29.25
C HIS A 105 -32.98 15.42 29.05
N LYS A 106 -33.54 14.42 29.75
CA LYS A 106 -33.02 13.03 29.81
C LYS A 106 -32.72 12.44 28.43
N TRP A 107 -33.63 12.59 27.47
CA TRP A 107 -33.47 12.01 26.13
C TRP A 107 -32.36 12.69 25.31
N ILE A 108 -32.16 13.99 25.51
CA ILE A 108 -31.08 14.72 24.84
C ILE A 108 -29.75 14.33 25.45
N ARG A 109 -29.68 14.23 26.78
CA ARG A 109 -28.48 13.76 27.47
C ARG A 109 -28.08 12.36 27.03
N ILE A 110 -29.04 11.42 26.94
CA ILE A 110 -28.76 10.06 26.45
C ILE A 110 -28.32 10.09 25.00
N GLY A 111 -29.02 10.82 24.12
CA GLY A 111 -28.66 10.93 22.71
C GLY A 111 -27.25 11.52 22.51
N ALA A 112 -26.92 12.60 23.21
CA ALA A 112 -25.62 13.26 23.15
C ALA A 112 -24.50 12.37 23.73
N ALA A 113 -24.76 11.67 24.84
CA ALA A 113 -23.83 10.72 25.41
C ALA A 113 -23.53 9.56 24.45
N THR A 114 -24.57 8.94 23.88
CA THR A 114 -24.40 7.84 22.91
C THR A 114 -23.66 8.32 21.67
N ALA A 115 -24.07 9.45 21.09
CA ALA A 115 -23.43 10.00 19.90
C ALA A 115 -21.94 10.29 20.16
N MET A 116 -21.62 10.90 21.30
CA MET A 116 -20.22 11.22 21.65
C MET A 116 -19.39 9.97 21.89
N ILE A 117 -19.89 9.00 22.65
CA ILE A 117 -19.14 7.78 22.97
C ILE A 117 -18.87 6.98 21.68
N VAL A 118 -19.90 6.79 20.84
CA VAL A 118 -19.76 6.07 19.57
C VAL A 118 -18.81 6.81 18.63
N ALA A 119 -18.97 8.12 18.46
CA ALA A 119 -18.07 8.91 17.62
C ALA A 119 -16.62 8.83 18.13
N THR A 120 -16.42 8.93 19.45
CA THR A 120 -15.08 8.83 20.05
C THR A 120 -14.45 7.48 19.78
N LEU A 121 -15.16 6.38 20.07
CA LEU A 121 -14.63 5.02 19.88
C LEU A 121 -14.31 4.71 18.41
N VAL A 122 -15.18 5.12 17.48
CA VAL A 122 -14.94 4.90 16.05
C VAL A 122 -13.73 5.72 15.59
N LEU A 123 -13.68 7.01 15.92
CA LEU A 123 -12.64 7.90 15.43
C LEU A 123 -11.29 7.68 16.12
N SER A 124 -11.27 7.28 17.40
CA SER A 124 -10.03 6.92 18.10
C SER A 124 -9.43 5.65 17.49
N VAL A 125 -10.24 4.61 17.26
CA VAL A 125 -9.79 3.38 16.61
C VAL A 125 -9.29 3.65 15.19
N MET A 126 -9.98 4.48 14.40
CA MET A 126 -9.50 4.87 13.07
C MET A 126 -8.16 5.64 13.14
N ALA A 127 -8.04 6.61 14.05
CA ALA A 127 -6.80 7.36 14.25
C ALA A 127 -5.64 6.45 14.72
N ALA A 128 -5.91 5.55 15.64
CA ALA A 128 -4.94 4.60 16.18
C ALA A 128 -4.53 3.56 15.13
N ALA A 129 -5.48 3.06 14.34
CA ALA A 129 -5.21 2.17 13.22
C ALA A 129 -4.31 2.85 12.17
N ASN A 130 -4.64 4.08 11.76
CA ASN A 130 -3.84 4.83 10.80
C ASN A 130 -2.42 5.10 11.31
N THR A 131 -2.29 5.49 12.59
CA THR A 131 -0.98 5.70 13.23
C THR A 131 -0.17 4.43 13.30
N SER A 132 -0.76 3.34 13.80
CA SER A 132 -0.11 2.04 13.88
C SER A 132 0.33 1.53 12.50
N PHE A 133 -0.53 1.70 11.50
CA PHE A 133 -0.27 1.29 10.12
C PHE A 133 0.85 2.12 9.50
N TYR A 134 0.86 3.43 9.69
CA TYR A 134 1.94 4.31 9.24
C TYR A 134 3.29 3.91 9.83
N PHE A 135 3.36 3.62 11.14
CA PHE A 135 4.62 3.19 11.76
C PHE A 135 5.09 1.80 11.30
N THR A 136 4.21 1.00 10.71
CA THR A 136 4.52 -0.34 10.20
C THR A 136 4.87 -0.35 8.71
N THR A 137 4.21 0.51 7.93
CA THR A 137 4.24 0.48 6.45
C THR A 137 4.84 1.74 5.83
N GLY A 138 4.92 2.85 6.57
CA GLY A 138 5.33 4.14 6.06
C GLY A 138 4.26 4.90 5.29
N ALA A 139 3.06 4.34 5.12
CA ALA A 139 1.94 4.92 4.38
C ALA A 139 0.69 5.06 5.26
N GLU A 140 -0.24 5.93 4.86
CA GLU A 140 -1.56 6.04 5.50
C GLU A 140 -2.56 5.04 4.93
N ILE A 141 -3.57 4.66 5.72
CA ILE A 141 -4.64 3.78 5.25
C ILE A 141 -5.58 4.55 4.33
N HIS A 142 -5.75 4.07 3.11
CA HIS A 142 -6.83 4.52 2.23
C HIS A 142 -8.15 3.92 2.68
N TRP A 143 -8.80 4.53 3.67
CA TRP A 143 -10.08 4.09 4.26
C TRP A 143 -11.21 3.87 3.23
N ARG A 144 -11.05 4.46 2.05
CA ARG A 144 -11.96 4.43 0.89
C ARG A 144 -11.87 3.11 0.14
N GLN A 145 -10.68 2.51 0.11
CA GLN A 145 -10.34 1.27 -0.59
C GLN A 145 -10.41 0.03 0.33
N ALA A 146 -10.42 0.21 1.66
CA ALA A 146 -10.38 -0.86 2.66
C ALA A 146 -11.62 -1.79 2.75
N GLY A 147 -12.67 -1.56 1.94
CA GLY A 147 -13.97 -2.25 2.05
C GLY A 147 -13.95 -3.75 1.70
N GLY A 148 -12.92 -4.24 1.00
CA GLY A 148 -12.83 -5.64 0.53
C GLY A 148 -12.07 -6.62 1.44
N PHE A 149 -11.27 -6.12 2.39
CA PHE A 149 -10.25 -6.90 3.10
C PHE A 149 -10.78 -7.92 4.14
N ASN A 150 -12.08 -7.87 4.47
CA ASN A 150 -12.61 -8.44 5.72
C ASN A 150 -13.26 -9.84 5.60
N ARG A 151 -13.00 -10.62 4.54
CA ARG A 151 -13.74 -11.89 4.30
C ARG A 151 -12.90 -13.15 4.16
N ASP A 152 -11.58 -13.05 4.10
CA ASP A 152 -10.66 -14.19 3.97
C ASP A 152 -9.94 -14.49 5.31
N PRO A 153 -9.90 -15.75 5.79
CA PRO A 153 -9.15 -16.14 6.98
C PRO A 153 -7.67 -15.69 7.02
N ALA A 154 -6.94 -15.75 5.90
CA ALA A 154 -5.53 -15.34 5.87
C ALA A 154 -5.39 -13.81 6.02
N SER A 155 -6.27 -13.05 5.37
CA SER A 155 -6.40 -11.59 5.53
C SER A 155 -6.78 -11.19 6.95
N ILE A 156 -7.68 -11.93 7.62
CA ILE A 156 -8.05 -11.71 9.03
C ILE A 156 -6.86 -11.95 9.96
N ASN A 157 -6.09 -13.02 9.75
CA ASN A 157 -4.89 -13.29 10.56
C ASN A 157 -3.87 -12.16 10.41
N THR A 158 -3.68 -11.65 9.18
CA THR A 158 -2.85 -10.48 8.90
C THR A 158 -3.35 -9.25 9.67
N LEU A 159 -4.66 -8.97 9.66
CA LEU A 159 -5.28 -7.89 10.44
C LEU A 159 -5.02 -8.04 11.95
N LEU A 160 -5.11 -9.27 12.48
CA LEU A 160 -4.89 -9.56 13.89
C LEU A 160 -3.43 -9.32 14.32
N THR A 161 -2.45 -9.51 13.43
CA THR A 161 -1.06 -9.16 13.74
C THR A 161 -0.87 -7.65 13.95
N GLY A 162 -1.61 -6.82 13.21
CA GLY A 162 -1.60 -5.36 13.35
C GLY A 162 -2.31 -4.85 14.61
N LEU A 163 -3.09 -5.69 15.29
CA LEU A 163 -3.89 -5.31 16.47
C LEU A 163 -3.02 -4.83 17.63
N THR A 164 -1.80 -5.36 17.78
CA THR A 164 -0.90 -5.00 18.88
C THR A 164 -0.52 -3.53 18.82
N GLY A 165 -0.12 -3.03 17.65
CA GLY A 165 0.22 -1.62 17.46
C GLY A 165 -0.98 -0.70 17.67
N LEU A 166 -2.16 -1.11 17.16
CA LEU A 166 -3.41 -0.40 17.39
C LEU A 166 -3.72 -0.25 18.88
N VAL A 167 -3.64 -1.34 19.65
CA VAL A 167 -3.91 -1.32 21.11
C VAL A 167 -2.91 -0.44 21.86
N ILE A 168 -1.63 -0.46 21.47
CA ILE A 168 -0.60 0.41 22.06
C ILE A 168 -0.92 1.87 21.80
N VAL A 169 -1.22 2.25 20.55
CA VAL A 169 -1.53 3.65 20.19
C VAL A 169 -2.81 4.10 20.89
N GLU A 170 -3.84 3.26 20.94
CA GLU A 170 -5.09 3.59 21.63
C GLU A 170 -4.87 3.82 23.13
N ALA A 171 -4.04 2.98 23.78
CA ALA A 171 -3.65 3.18 25.18
C ALA A 171 -2.90 4.50 25.39
N LEU A 172 -2.00 4.88 24.47
CA LEU A 172 -1.30 6.16 24.53
C LEU A 172 -2.26 7.35 24.41
N TYR A 173 -3.22 7.30 23.49
CA TYR A 173 -4.24 8.35 23.36
C TYR A 173 -5.09 8.48 24.64
N ILE A 174 -5.49 7.37 25.25
CA ILE A 174 -6.24 7.36 26.52
C ILE A 174 -5.42 8.01 27.64
N VAL A 175 -4.14 7.69 27.76
CA VAL A 175 -3.25 8.26 28.79
C VAL A 175 -3.10 9.76 28.59
N VAL A 176 -2.79 10.21 27.36
CA VAL A 176 -2.65 11.64 27.04
C VAL A 176 -3.97 12.38 27.29
N ALA A 177 -5.10 11.82 26.87
CA ALA A 177 -6.42 12.39 27.12
C ALA A 177 -6.73 12.52 28.62
N GLY A 178 -6.37 11.52 29.41
CA GLY A 178 -6.54 11.53 30.87
C GLY A 178 -5.84 12.73 31.52
N PHE A 179 -4.57 12.98 31.17
CA PHE A 179 -3.81 14.13 31.68
C PHE A 179 -4.28 15.47 31.09
N ALA A 180 -4.70 15.49 29.83
CA ALA A 180 -5.10 16.72 29.14
C ALA A 180 -6.52 17.18 29.45
N THR A 181 -7.39 16.29 29.96
CA THR A 181 -8.81 16.55 30.23
C THR A 181 -9.10 17.81 31.06
N PRO A 182 -8.38 18.10 32.17
CA PRO A 182 -8.63 19.30 32.97
C PRO A 182 -8.40 20.61 32.21
N HIS A 183 -7.57 20.59 31.17
CA HIS A 183 -7.15 21.77 30.43
C HIS A 183 -7.91 21.91 29.11
N LEU A 184 -7.98 20.85 28.29
CA LEU A 184 -8.52 20.91 26.93
C LEU A 184 -10.01 21.30 26.90
N TYR A 185 -10.86 20.58 27.65
CA TYR A 185 -12.31 20.83 27.63
C TYR A 185 -12.65 22.26 28.09
N ASN A 186 -11.99 22.74 29.14
CA ASN A 186 -12.24 24.06 29.70
C ASN A 186 -11.68 25.17 28.79
N ALA A 187 -10.51 24.97 28.19
CA ALA A 187 -9.91 25.91 27.25
C ALA A 187 -10.79 26.10 26.00
N VAL A 188 -11.28 25.02 25.39
CA VAL A 188 -12.20 25.10 24.24
C VAL A 188 -13.51 25.77 24.65
N GLY A 189 -14.04 25.46 25.84
CA GLY A 189 -15.20 26.14 26.41
C GLY A 189 -14.99 27.66 26.53
N GLY A 190 -13.81 28.10 26.98
CA GLY A 190 -13.42 29.50 27.06
C GLY A 190 -13.34 30.19 25.69
N VAL A 191 -12.80 29.51 24.68
CA VAL A 191 -12.77 30.01 23.29
C VAL A 191 -14.19 30.19 22.75
N MET A 192 -15.04 29.17 22.89
CA MET A 192 -16.44 29.24 22.43
C MET A 192 -17.24 30.32 23.17
N HIS A 193 -17.02 30.51 24.47
CA HIS A 193 -17.67 31.56 25.25
C HIS A 193 -17.24 32.95 24.77
N THR A 194 -15.94 33.15 24.53
CA THR A 194 -15.39 34.41 24.02
C THR A 194 -15.97 34.79 22.66
N TRP A 195 -16.09 33.82 21.74
CA TRP A 195 -16.77 34.02 20.46
C TRP A 195 -18.28 34.29 20.62
N GLY A 196 -18.95 33.57 21.53
CA GLY A 196 -20.36 33.80 21.85
C GLY A 196 -20.63 35.22 22.37
N ASP A 197 -19.78 35.73 23.26
CA ASP A 197 -19.84 37.10 23.78
C ASP A 197 -19.61 38.15 22.70
N PHE A 198 -18.66 37.89 21.78
CA PHE A 198 -18.38 38.75 20.63
C PHE A 198 -19.57 38.84 19.67
N PHE A 199 -20.16 37.71 19.27
CA PHE A 199 -21.36 37.75 18.43
C PHE A 199 -22.55 38.36 19.16
N ALA A 200 -22.71 38.09 20.45
CA ALA A 200 -23.75 38.71 21.26
C ALA A 200 -23.56 40.24 21.35
N SER A 201 -22.33 40.74 21.47
CA SER A 201 -22.06 42.19 21.54
C SER A 201 -22.30 42.91 20.21
N ILE A 202 -22.05 42.24 19.08
CA ILE A 202 -22.35 42.75 17.72
C ILE A 202 -23.86 42.70 17.42
N THR A 203 -24.55 41.63 17.84
CA THR A 203 -25.98 41.44 17.52
C THR A 203 -26.92 42.20 18.46
N LYS A 204 -26.58 42.36 19.74
CA LYS A 204 -27.36 43.12 20.74
C LYS A 204 -27.79 44.54 20.28
N PRO A 205 -26.96 45.35 19.62
CA PRO A 205 -27.38 46.65 19.09
C PRO A 205 -28.25 46.58 17.82
N VAL A 206 -28.25 45.47 17.07
CA VAL A 206 -29.02 45.29 15.81
C VAL A 206 -30.38 44.63 16.05
N ILE A 207 -30.50 43.80 17.09
CA ILE A 207 -31.73 43.10 17.50
C ILE A 207 -32.95 44.03 17.66
N PRO A 208 -32.87 45.25 18.24
CA PRO A 208 -34.03 46.14 18.34
C PRO A 208 -34.48 46.77 17.02
N VAL A 209 -33.61 46.82 16.00
CA VAL A 209 -33.93 47.39 14.67
C VAL A 209 -34.54 46.35 13.73
N VAL A 210 -34.11 45.08 13.84
CA VAL A 210 -34.58 43.97 13.00
C VAL A 210 -35.82 43.28 13.60
N LYS A 211 -36.05 43.41 14.92
CA LYS A 211 -37.21 42.80 15.60
C LYS A 211 -38.58 43.14 15.01
N PRO A 212 -38.89 44.36 14.53
CA PRO A 212 -40.21 44.65 13.95
C PRO A 212 -40.42 43.97 12.59
N VAL A 213 -39.39 43.97 11.74
CA VAL A 213 -39.46 43.46 10.35
C VAL A 213 -39.36 41.92 10.33
N ALA A 214 -38.48 41.34 11.14
CA ALA A 214 -38.34 39.89 11.24
C ALA A 214 -39.53 39.23 11.93
N ARG A 215 -40.23 39.91 12.84
CA ARG A 215 -41.42 39.35 13.53
C ARG A 215 -42.61 39.19 12.58
N SER A 216 -42.77 40.07 11.60
CA SER A 216 -43.81 39.96 10.57
C SER A 216 -43.58 38.81 9.58
N LEU A 217 -42.33 38.60 9.14
CA LEU A 217 -41.96 37.46 8.28
C LEU A 217 -41.89 36.13 9.05
N MET A 218 -41.44 36.16 10.32
CA MET A 218 -41.29 34.96 11.14
C MET A 218 -42.61 34.49 11.77
N GLU A 219 -43.62 35.33 12.01
CA GLU A 219 -44.94 34.88 12.49
C GLU A 219 -45.67 33.98 11.48
N MET A 220 -45.39 34.17 10.18
CA MET A 220 -45.92 33.31 9.12
C MET A 220 -45.28 31.92 9.09
N VAL A 221 -44.00 31.81 9.49
CA VAL A 221 -43.23 30.55 9.54
C VAL A 221 -43.35 29.84 10.90
N PHE A 222 -43.45 30.58 12.02
CA PHE A 222 -43.49 30.04 13.39
C PHE A 222 -44.80 29.36 13.79
N ARG A 223 -45.91 29.54 13.06
CA ARG A 223 -47.12 28.75 13.29
C ARG A 223 -46.89 27.24 13.08
N ARG A 224 -45.87 26.84 12.30
CA ARG A 224 -45.43 25.44 12.14
C ARG A 224 -44.33 25.01 13.12
N TRP A 225 -43.64 25.96 13.75
CA TRP A 225 -42.44 25.73 14.58
C TRP A 225 -42.66 26.00 16.09
N GLY A 226 -43.91 26.15 16.53
CA GLY A 226 -44.28 26.33 17.95
C GLY A 226 -43.91 25.15 18.88
N ARG A 227 -43.66 23.96 18.33
CA ARG A 227 -43.19 22.78 19.10
C ARG A 227 -41.67 22.79 19.39
N GLY A 228 -40.86 23.49 18.59
CA GLY A 228 -39.39 23.52 18.77
C GLY A 228 -38.90 24.50 19.84
N ARG A 229 -39.69 25.53 20.15
CA ARG A 229 -39.29 26.57 21.13
C ARG A 229 -39.26 26.05 22.57
N LYS A 230 -40.22 25.18 22.91
CA LYS A 230 -40.26 24.48 24.21
C LYS A 230 -39.09 23.49 24.36
N LEU A 231 -38.69 22.83 23.26
CA LEU A 231 -37.51 21.96 23.20
C LEU A 231 -36.20 22.70 23.49
N PHE A 232 -36.09 23.97 23.07
CA PHE A 232 -34.92 24.84 23.31
C PHE A 232 -34.91 25.48 24.72
N GLU A 233 -36.07 25.73 25.33
CA GLU A 233 -36.15 26.23 26.72
C GLU A 233 -35.92 25.13 27.76
N ASP A 234 -36.31 23.87 27.46
CA ASP A 234 -36.05 22.70 28.32
C ASP A 234 -34.57 22.23 28.27
N LEU A 235 -33.76 22.84 27.42
CA LEU A 235 -32.33 22.54 27.18
C LEU A 235 -31.36 23.31 28.10
N LYS A 236 -31.83 23.94 29.19
CA LYS A 236 -31.01 24.78 30.10
C LYS A 236 -29.64 24.14 30.43
N ILE A 237 -28.58 24.85 30.06
CA ILE A 237 -27.16 24.48 30.20
C ILE A 237 -26.63 25.06 31.52
N TYR A 238 -25.87 24.29 32.31
CA TYR A 238 -25.10 24.82 33.45
C TYR A 238 -23.63 24.47 33.29
N GLU A 239 -22.77 25.48 33.16
CA GLU A 239 -21.33 25.38 33.40
C GLU A 239 -20.82 26.75 33.88
N PRO A 240 -20.46 26.91 35.16
CA PRO A 240 -19.68 28.05 35.61
C PRO A 240 -18.24 27.87 35.16
N VAL A 241 -17.69 28.88 34.48
CA VAL A 241 -16.27 28.97 34.12
C VAL A 241 -15.49 29.28 35.40
N PRO A 242 -14.51 28.48 35.84
CA PRO A 242 -13.64 28.86 36.94
C PRO A 242 -12.65 29.90 36.43
N LEU A 243 -12.86 31.17 36.79
CA LEU A 243 -11.81 32.17 36.82
C LEU A 243 -11.03 31.95 38.12
N GLY A 244 -9.76 31.57 38.01
CA GLY A 244 -8.90 31.40 39.16
C GLY A 244 -8.48 32.75 39.73
N ASP A 245 -8.61 32.89 41.04
CA ASP A 245 -7.83 33.80 41.87
C ASP A 245 -7.36 32.99 43.09
N TYR A 246 -6.05 32.92 43.29
CA TYR A 246 -5.40 32.50 44.53
C TYR A 246 -4.58 33.69 45.04
N GLU A 247 -4.60 33.83 46.37
CA GLU A 247 -3.75 34.66 47.24
C GLU A 247 -4.16 36.14 47.42
N ASP A 248 -4.83 36.45 48.54
CA ASP A 248 -4.11 36.87 49.75
C ASP A 248 -5.01 36.87 51.01
N ASP A 249 -4.37 36.56 52.13
CA ASP A 249 -4.90 36.17 53.44
C ASP A 249 -5.45 37.30 54.33
N GLU A 250 -6.34 36.86 55.23
CA GLU A 250 -6.55 37.25 56.63
C GLU A 250 -7.02 38.66 57.08
N ASP A 251 -7.87 38.61 58.12
CA ASP A 251 -8.13 39.60 59.17
C ASP A 251 -9.10 40.78 58.94
N LYS A 252 -10.38 40.59 59.32
CA LYS A 252 -10.91 40.98 60.66
C LYS A 252 -12.43 40.93 60.79
N MET A 253 -12.82 40.45 61.97
CA MET A 253 -14.14 40.42 62.60
C MET A 253 -14.70 41.83 62.86
N ASN A 254 -15.97 42.11 62.49
CA ASN A 254 -17.00 42.64 63.41
C ASN A 254 -18.34 43.02 62.73
N SER A 255 -19.41 42.63 63.45
CA SER A 255 -20.72 43.29 63.61
C SER A 255 -21.66 43.48 62.40
N ALA A 256 -22.76 42.72 62.41
CA ALA A 256 -24.09 43.15 61.91
C ALA A 256 -24.63 44.29 62.82
N PRO A 257 -25.58 45.16 62.39
CA PRO A 257 -26.98 44.74 62.22
C PRO A 257 -27.86 45.50 61.18
N LEU A 258 -28.98 44.84 60.84
CA LEU A 258 -30.35 45.31 60.57
C LEU A 258 -30.67 46.70 59.93
N LEU A 259 -31.64 46.61 59.01
CA LEU A 259 -32.85 47.43 58.78
C LEU A 259 -32.96 48.36 57.57
N ASP A 260 -34.17 48.22 57.01
CA ASP A 260 -35.02 49.12 56.24
C ASP A 260 -34.82 49.38 54.75
N GLN A 261 -35.86 48.95 54.02
CA GLN A 261 -36.26 49.46 52.72
C GLN A 261 -36.55 50.97 52.81
N PRO A 262 -36.54 51.63 51.65
CA PRO A 262 -37.78 52.28 51.27
C PRO A 262 -38.20 51.92 49.84
N THR A 263 -39.49 51.63 49.76
CA THR A 263 -40.33 51.66 48.58
C THR A 263 -40.25 53.03 47.89
N GLN A 264 -39.99 53.02 46.58
CA GLN A 264 -40.46 54.09 45.69
C GLN A 264 -41.12 53.47 44.47
N SER A 265 -42.44 53.54 44.47
CA SER A 265 -43.28 53.50 43.28
C SER A 265 -42.91 54.68 42.39
N ARG A 266 -42.68 54.42 41.10
CA ARG A 266 -42.74 55.47 40.09
C ARG A 266 -43.53 54.99 38.89
N SER A 267 -44.51 55.84 38.58
CA SER A 267 -45.60 55.74 37.65
C SER A 267 -45.15 55.51 36.20
N ASN A 268 -45.98 54.76 35.48
CA ASN A 268 -46.03 54.77 34.02
C ASN A 268 -46.44 56.16 33.53
N GLU A 269 -45.56 56.81 32.78
CA GLU A 269 -45.94 57.80 31.78
C GLU A 269 -45.34 57.34 30.45
N GLU A 270 -46.23 56.98 29.53
CA GLU A 270 -45.92 56.77 28.12
C GLU A 270 -45.63 58.14 27.51
N ASP A 271 -44.44 58.34 26.96
CA ASP A 271 -44.18 59.47 26.07
C ASP A 271 -43.56 58.99 24.75
N PHE A 272 -44.22 59.40 23.68
CA PHE A 272 -44.10 58.89 22.32
C PHE A 272 -43.16 59.83 21.53
N GLY A 273 -41.84 59.67 21.70
CA GLY A 273 -40.82 60.47 21.04
C GLY A 273 -39.97 59.68 20.04
N LEU A 274 -40.37 59.65 18.77
CA LEU A 274 -39.58 59.13 17.65
C LEU A 274 -38.40 60.06 17.31
N GLY A 275 -37.18 59.53 17.28
CA GLY A 275 -36.13 60.00 16.34
C GLY A 275 -34.79 60.54 16.89
N LEU A 276 -34.72 61.11 18.10
CA LEU A 276 -33.49 61.81 18.56
C LEU A 276 -32.69 61.13 19.69
N GLY A 277 -33.24 60.11 20.35
CA GLY A 277 -32.58 59.42 21.48
C GLY A 277 -31.55 58.34 21.09
N LEU A 278 -31.56 57.85 19.84
CA LEU A 278 -30.71 56.75 19.39
C LEU A 278 -29.26 57.19 19.15
N LYS A 279 -29.04 58.37 18.56
CA LYS A 279 -27.71 58.93 18.30
C LYS A 279 -27.00 59.33 19.60
N GLN A 280 -27.75 59.91 20.55
CA GLN A 280 -27.25 60.29 21.87
C GLN A 280 -26.90 59.07 22.74
N ARG A 281 -27.74 58.02 22.74
CA ARG A 281 -27.44 56.75 23.43
C ARG A 281 -26.26 56.02 22.81
N TRP A 282 -26.09 56.06 21.50
CA TRP A 282 -24.97 55.42 20.81
C TRP A 282 -23.65 56.17 21.05
N MET A 283 -23.66 57.50 21.00
CA MET A 283 -22.49 58.33 21.35
C MET A 283 -22.10 58.22 22.83
N ASN A 284 -23.07 58.21 23.76
CA ASN A 284 -22.76 58.05 25.18
C ASN A 284 -22.22 56.65 25.53
N ARG A 285 -22.63 55.60 24.81
CA ARG A 285 -22.08 54.24 24.97
C ARG A 285 -20.69 54.07 24.35
N MET A 286 -20.42 54.78 23.24
CA MET A 286 -19.08 54.87 22.68
C MET A 286 -18.15 55.62 23.63
N ASN A 287 -18.57 56.78 24.16
CA ASN A 287 -17.76 57.56 25.08
C ASN A 287 -17.50 56.80 26.39
N SER A 288 -18.50 56.12 26.97
CA SER A 288 -18.28 55.27 28.15
C SER A 288 -17.40 54.05 27.87
N GLY A 289 -17.45 53.49 26.66
CA GLY A 289 -16.56 52.41 26.24
C GLY A 289 -15.11 52.88 26.02
N PHE A 290 -14.92 54.13 25.59
CA PHE A 290 -13.60 54.76 25.47
C PHE A 290 -13.00 55.15 26.83
N ASP A 291 -13.83 55.49 27.82
CA ASP A 291 -13.39 55.75 29.20
C ASP A 291 -13.06 54.44 29.96
N ASP A 292 -13.80 53.35 29.76
CA ASP A 292 -13.47 52.00 30.28
C ASP A 292 -12.16 51.45 29.68
N LEU A 293 -11.91 51.75 28.38
CA LEU A 293 -10.66 51.39 27.67
C LEU A 293 -9.41 52.04 28.29
N LYS A 294 -9.56 53.18 28.97
CA LYS A 294 -8.49 53.86 29.71
C LYS A 294 -8.21 53.26 31.09
N GLN A 295 -9.17 52.52 31.68
CA GLN A 295 -9.12 52.11 33.08
C GLN A 295 -8.70 50.64 33.27
N ASP A 296 -9.03 49.72 32.36
CA ASP A 296 -8.44 48.36 32.31
C ASP A 296 -8.52 47.71 30.90
N TRP A 297 -7.41 47.73 30.16
CA TRP A 297 -7.32 47.16 28.80
C TRP A 297 -7.23 45.62 28.77
N ARG A 298 -6.98 44.99 29.92
CA ARG A 298 -6.66 43.56 30.03
C ARG A 298 -7.77 42.63 29.53
N PRO A 299 -9.08 42.88 29.76
CA PRO A 299 -10.15 42.00 29.26
C PRO A 299 -10.31 42.07 27.73
N ILE A 300 -10.12 43.25 27.15
CA ILE A 300 -10.18 43.46 25.70
C ILE A 300 -8.97 42.78 25.03
N ALA A 301 -7.77 42.92 25.60
CA ALA A 301 -6.60 42.21 25.10
C ALA A 301 -6.73 40.68 25.23
N LYS A 302 -7.27 40.16 26.34
CA LYS A 302 -7.56 38.72 26.50
C LYS A 302 -8.52 38.20 25.42
N ARG A 303 -9.56 38.96 25.09
CA ARG A 303 -10.51 38.59 24.01
C ARG A 303 -9.87 38.72 22.63
N ALA A 304 -9.08 39.77 22.39
CA ALA A 304 -8.37 39.96 21.13
C ALA A 304 -7.35 38.84 20.87
N LEU A 305 -6.67 38.34 21.91
CA LEU A 305 -5.72 37.22 21.82
C LEU A 305 -6.37 35.90 21.34
N ILE A 306 -7.69 35.75 21.50
CA ILE A 306 -8.42 34.57 21.02
C ILE A 306 -9.08 34.87 19.67
N ILE A 307 -9.79 35.99 19.55
CA ILE A 307 -10.59 36.33 18.37
C ILE A 307 -9.72 36.64 17.17
N VAL A 308 -8.61 37.39 17.33
CA VAL A 308 -7.78 37.80 16.20
C VAL A 308 -7.12 36.59 15.52
N PRO A 309 -6.42 35.68 16.22
CA PRO A 309 -5.81 34.52 15.56
C PRO A 309 -6.85 33.59 14.94
N THR A 310 -7.96 33.32 15.63
CA THR A 310 -9.01 32.45 15.09
C THR A 310 -9.70 33.07 13.88
N ALA A 311 -10.01 34.38 13.90
CA ALA A 311 -10.55 35.08 12.74
C ALA A 311 -9.58 35.09 11.56
N ILE A 312 -8.29 35.27 11.80
CA ILE A 312 -7.25 35.18 10.76
C ILE A 312 -7.26 33.80 10.10
N ILE A 313 -7.35 32.70 10.88
CA ILE A 313 -7.41 31.35 10.31
C ILE A 313 -8.63 31.18 9.39
N PHE A 314 -9.81 31.68 9.79
CA PHE A 314 -11.00 31.61 8.93
C PHE A 314 -10.89 32.51 7.70
N ILE A 315 -10.32 33.71 7.81
CA ILE A 315 -10.08 34.61 6.66
C ILE A 315 -9.09 33.97 5.69
N LEU A 316 -7.98 33.44 6.20
CA LEU A 316 -7.01 32.69 5.41
C LEU A 316 -7.67 31.50 4.72
N ARG A 317 -8.56 30.76 5.40
CA ARG A 317 -9.29 29.64 4.77
C ARG A 317 -10.17 30.08 3.60
N LEU A 318 -10.77 31.28 3.68
CA LEU A 318 -11.58 31.86 2.60
C LEU A 318 -10.72 32.41 1.44
N ALA A 319 -9.54 32.93 1.75
CA ALA A 319 -8.59 33.44 0.76
C ALA A 319 -7.73 32.35 0.11
N ARG A 320 -7.67 31.15 0.72
CA ARG A 320 -6.85 30.04 0.28
C ARG A 320 -7.24 29.59 -1.14
N PRO A 321 -6.28 29.40 -2.05
CA PRO A 321 -6.59 28.91 -3.39
C PRO A 321 -7.25 27.53 -3.34
N SER A 322 -8.08 27.26 -4.35
CA SER A 322 -8.79 25.98 -4.49
C SER A 322 -7.88 24.92 -5.13
N GLU A 323 -6.74 24.67 -4.49
CA GLU A 323 -5.79 23.64 -4.89
C GLU A 323 -6.12 22.31 -4.21
N GLN A 324 -5.98 21.22 -4.96
CA GLN A 324 -6.28 19.87 -4.48
C GLN A 324 -5.37 19.46 -3.32
N ALA A 325 -4.09 19.79 -3.38
CA ALA A 325 -3.12 19.56 -2.31
C ALA A 325 -3.61 20.16 -0.98
N LEU A 326 -3.99 21.44 -1.00
CA LEU A 326 -4.46 22.14 0.20
C LEU A 326 -5.79 21.59 0.72
N TRP A 327 -6.66 21.11 -0.17
CA TRP A 327 -7.87 20.40 0.22
C TRP A 327 -7.56 19.08 0.92
N PHE A 328 -6.70 18.26 0.33
CA PHE A 328 -6.28 16.97 0.88
C PHE A 328 -5.70 17.11 2.29
N MET A 329 -4.74 18.01 2.49
CA MET A 329 -4.16 18.29 3.82
C MET A 329 -5.20 18.75 4.87
N SER A 330 -6.32 19.33 4.40
CA SER A 330 -7.40 19.75 5.29
C SER A 330 -8.36 18.63 5.65
N GLN A 331 -8.31 17.47 4.99
CA GLN A 331 -9.24 16.37 5.23
C GLN A 331 -9.08 15.83 6.64
N THR A 332 -10.16 15.87 7.41
CA THR A 332 -10.20 15.24 8.72
C THR A 332 -10.40 13.73 8.58
N VAL A 333 -9.89 12.93 9.53
CA VAL A 333 -10.08 11.47 9.60
C VAL A 333 -11.56 11.06 9.58
N ILE A 334 -12.46 11.99 9.91
CA ILE A 334 -13.92 11.81 9.91
C ILE A 334 -14.48 11.76 8.47
N ILE A 335 -13.89 12.54 7.56
CA ILE A 335 -14.37 12.71 6.20
C ILE A 335 -13.62 11.79 5.24
N SER A 336 -12.45 11.26 5.63
CA SER A 336 -11.65 10.37 4.78
C SER A 336 -12.43 9.18 4.21
N PRO A 337 -13.39 8.52 4.91
CA PRO A 337 -14.18 7.45 4.31
C PRO A 337 -15.25 7.92 3.30
N PHE A 338 -15.59 9.21 3.31
CA PHE A 338 -16.72 9.79 2.57
C PHE A 338 -16.32 10.80 1.47
N ALA A 339 -15.04 11.18 1.37
CA ALA A 339 -14.53 11.86 0.19
C ALA A 339 -14.71 10.94 -1.05
N GLY A 340 -14.93 11.47 -2.26
CA GLY A 340 -15.15 10.68 -3.50
C GLY A 340 -13.84 10.35 -4.25
N VAL A 341 -13.75 9.18 -4.95
CA VAL A 341 -12.53 8.75 -5.67
C VAL A 341 -12.87 9.10 -7.10
N ASP A 342 -12.12 10.01 -7.69
CA ASP A 342 -12.23 10.30 -9.10
C ASP A 342 -10.92 9.99 -9.79
N SER A 343 -10.52 8.71 -9.78
CA SER A 343 -9.29 8.25 -10.45
C SER A 343 -9.35 8.52 -11.95
N LYS A 344 -10.55 8.40 -12.53
CA LYS A 344 -10.80 8.74 -13.93
C LYS A 344 -10.59 10.23 -14.19
N GLY A 345 -11.12 11.08 -13.31
CA GLY A 345 -10.86 12.52 -13.33
C GLY A 345 -9.38 12.86 -13.20
N LYS A 346 -8.64 12.21 -12.27
CA LYS A 346 -7.22 12.48 -12.08
C LYS A 346 -6.37 12.12 -13.29
N LEU A 347 -6.65 11.01 -13.97
CA LEU A 347 -5.99 10.64 -15.22
C LEU A 347 -6.38 11.56 -16.38
N GLN A 348 -7.66 11.97 -16.48
CA GLN A 348 -8.12 12.93 -17.48
C GLN A 348 -7.53 14.33 -17.30
N MET A 349 -7.02 14.67 -16.12
CA MET A 349 -6.35 15.94 -15.86
C MET A 349 -4.93 16.03 -16.44
N ILE A 350 -4.36 14.93 -16.97
CA ILE A 350 -3.02 14.94 -17.60
C ILE A 350 -3.09 15.55 -19.02
N SER A 351 -4.02 15.07 -19.84
CA SER A 351 -4.28 15.56 -21.19
C SER A 351 -5.76 15.36 -21.57
N ASP A 352 -6.34 16.31 -22.28
CA ASP A 352 -7.68 16.15 -22.88
C ASP A 352 -7.66 15.19 -24.09
N ASP A 353 -6.48 14.91 -24.66
CA ASP A 353 -6.32 14.00 -25.79
C ASP A 353 -6.15 12.54 -25.31
N PRO A 354 -7.12 11.64 -25.59
CA PRO A 354 -7.02 10.24 -25.21
C PRO A 354 -6.17 9.41 -26.20
N TYR A 355 -5.65 10.00 -27.28
CA TYR A 355 -4.84 9.32 -28.28
C TYR A 355 -3.35 9.45 -27.97
N LEU A 356 -2.59 8.38 -28.22
CA LEU A 356 -1.13 8.41 -28.26
C LEU A 356 -0.66 7.94 -29.62
N HIS A 357 0.11 8.77 -30.32
CA HIS A 357 0.56 8.53 -31.70
C HIS A 357 -0.60 8.16 -32.66
N GLY A 358 -1.77 8.77 -32.46
CA GLY A 358 -2.99 8.52 -33.27
C GLY A 358 -3.75 7.24 -32.93
N LYS A 359 -3.35 6.50 -31.88
CA LYS A 359 -4.01 5.27 -31.42
C LYS A 359 -4.80 5.53 -30.13
N LEU A 360 -6.05 5.07 -30.09
CA LEU A 360 -6.88 5.10 -28.87
C LEU A 360 -6.66 3.86 -28.00
N THR A 361 -6.41 2.72 -28.63
CA THR A 361 -6.30 1.42 -27.96
C THR A 361 -5.39 0.47 -28.75
N ALA A 362 -4.75 -0.46 -28.06
CA ALA A 362 -4.02 -1.57 -28.70
C ALA A 362 -4.92 -2.76 -29.09
N LEU A 363 -6.24 -2.67 -28.86
CA LEU A 363 -7.16 -3.77 -29.15
C LEU A 363 -7.55 -3.82 -30.63
N THR A 364 -7.52 -5.01 -31.22
CA THR A 364 -7.98 -5.31 -32.59
C THR A 364 -8.57 -6.70 -32.71
N ALA A 365 -8.92 -7.10 -33.93
CA ALA A 365 -9.38 -8.45 -34.19
C ALA A 365 -8.20 -9.44 -34.02
N PRO A 366 -8.39 -10.59 -33.34
CA PRO A 366 -7.34 -11.58 -33.20
C PRO A 366 -6.91 -12.14 -34.57
N PRO A 367 -5.63 -12.45 -34.77
CA PRO A 367 -5.15 -13.08 -36.00
C PRO A 367 -5.74 -14.49 -36.17
N ARG A 368 -5.87 -14.96 -37.41
CA ARG A 368 -6.29 -16.33 -37.70
C ARG A 368 -5.08 -17.24 -37.90
N TRP A 369 -5.12 -18.41 -37.30
CA TRP A 369 -4.09 -19.43 -37.46
C TRP A 369 -4.69 -20.75 -37.91
N ASP A 370 -4.06 -21.39 -38.88
CA ASP A 370 -4.43 -22.70 -39.42
C ASP A 370 -4.03 -23.86 -38.50
N TRP A 371 -3.04 -23.65 -37.64
CA TRP A 371 -2.56 -24.64 -36.67
C TRP A 371 -3.40 -24.68 -35.38
N PHE A 372 -4.20 -23.66 -35.11
CA PHE A 372 -4.96 -23.54 -33.86
C PHE A 372 -5.98 -24.68 -33.74
N PRO A 373 -5.98 -25.45 -32.63
CA PRO A 373 -6.89 -26.58 -32.46
C PRO A 373 -8.36 -26.15 -32.36
N GLU A 374 -9.26 -26.99 -32.88
CA GLU A 374 -10.70 -26.83 -32.66
C GLU A 374 -11.05 -27.10 -31.17
N GLY A 375 -12.09 -26.44 -30.66
CA GLY A 375 -12.58 -26.59 -29.29
C GLY A 375 -12.38 -25.34 -28.43
N ASP A 376 -12.74 -25.47 -27.15
CA ASP A 376 -12.58 -24.42 -26.14
C ASP A 376 -11.24 -24.61 -25.39
N TRP A 377 -10.40 -23.59 -25.44
CA TRP A 377 -9.06 -23.51 -24.88
C TRP A 377 -8.97 -22.31 -23.92
N PRO A 378 -8.97 -22.54 -22.59
CA PRO A 378 -8.82 -21.48 -21.60
C PRO A 378 -7.64 -20.55 -21.91
N GLY A 379 -7.87 -19.23 -21.84
CA GLY A 379 -6.89 -18.21 -22.25
C GLY A 379 -6.98 -17.77 -23.72
N PHE A 380 -7.68 -18.53 -24.57
CA PHE A 380 -7.87 -18.23 -26.00
C PHE A 380 -9.31 -17.84 -26.34
N ARG A 381 -10.07 -17.36 -25.34
CA ARG A 381 -11.47 -16.90 -25.44
C ARG A 381 -11.73 -16.01 -26.65
N ASP A 382 -10.79 -15.14 -27.00
CA ASP A 382 -10.93 -14.16 -28.09
C ASP A 382 -10.96 -14.84 -29.48
N TRP A 383 -10.35 -16.03 -29.62
CA TRP A 383 -10.38 -16.84 -30.84
C TRP A 383 -11.63 -17.74 -30.93
N GLU A 384 -12.25 -18.09 -29.79
CA GLU A 384 -13.45 -18.95 -29.71
C GLU A 384 -14.76 -18.17 -29.90
N LYS A 385 -14.92 -17.07 -29.15
CA LYS A 385 -16.16 -16.26 -29.14
C LYS A 385 -16.25 -15.31 -30.33
N GLY A 386 -15.19 -15.23 -31.14
CA GLY A 386 -15.12 -14.50 -32.39
C GLY A 386 -15.87 -15.20 -33.51
N GLY A 387 -17.20 -15.18 -33.47
CA GLY A 387 -17.95 -15.20 -34.72
C GLY A 387 -17.42 -14.06 -35.59
N PHE A 388 -17.06 -14.34 -36.84
CA PHE A 388 -16.44 -13.41 -37.79
C PHE A 388 -17.38 -12.26 -38.25
N ASP A 389 -18.25 -11.76 -37.39
CA ASP A 389 -18.97 -10.51 -37.58
C ASP A 389 -18.06 -9.36 -37.12
N GLY A 390 -17.55 -8.61 -38.10
CA GLY A 390 -16.48 -7.61 -37.97
C GLY A 390 -16.81 -6.35 -37.17
N ASN A 391 -17.31 -6.48 -35.94
CA ASN A 391 -17.72 -5.35 -35.09
C ASN A 391 -17.16 -5.34 -33.66
N LYS A 392 -16.21 -6.21 -33.28
CA LYS A 392 -15.54 -6.10 -31.97
C LYS A 392 -14.02 -6.29 -32.08
N TYR A 393 -13.30 -5.19 -31.98
CA TYR A 393 -11.89 -5.13 -31.56
C TYR A 393 -11.83 -5.70 -30.13
N SER A 394 -11.22 -6.86 -29.93
CA SER A 394 -11.32 -7.59 -28.64
C SER A 394 -10.01 -8.13 -28.11
N HIS A 395 -8.93 -8.12 -28.89
CA HIS A 395 -7.67 -8.76 -28.52
C HIS A 395 -6.48 -7.79 -28.61
N TYR A 396 -5.52 -7.91 -27.70
CA TYR A 396 -4.31 -7.10 -27.71
C TYR A 396 -3.46 -7.36 -28.96
N ASN A 397 -2.94 -6.29 -29.58
CA ASN A 397 -2.00 -6.44 -30.69
C ASN A 397 -0.86 -5.43 -30.55
N ALA A 398 0.35 -5.96 -30.42
CA ALA A 398 1.57 -5.18 -30.28
C ALA A 398 1.82 -4.20 -31.43
N THR A 399 1.32 -4.47 -32.65
CA THR A 399 1.44 -3.54 -33.79
C THR A 399 0.49 -2.33 -33.70
N GLU A 400 -0.58 -2.46 -32.92
CA GLU A 400 -1.53 -1.38 -32.63
C GLU A 400 -1.18 -0.65 -31.32
N ASP A 401 -0.25 -1.17 -30.53
CA ASP A 401 0.26 -0.55 -29.31
C ASP A 401 1.37 0.48 -29.63
N PRO A 402 1.10 1.80 -29.46
CA PRO A 402 2.07 2.86 -29.72
C PRO A 402 3.26 2.86 -28.75
N LEU A 403 3.22 2.07 -27.67
CA LEU A 403 4.29 1.95 -26.67
C LEU A 403 5.18 0.71 -26.89
N THR A 404 4.74 -0.24 -27.71
CA THR A 404 5.48 -1.49 -27.92
C THR A 404 6.61 -1.32 -28.92
N ILE A 405 7.75 -1.95 -28.61
CA ILE A 405 8.91 -2.04 -29.50
C ILE A 405 9.28 -3.52 -29.58
N SER A 406 9.33 -4.07 -30.79
CA SER A 406 9.75 -5.46 -31.00
C SER A 406 11.22 -5.55 -31.39
N ASN A 407 11.96 -6.46 -30.75
CA ASN A 407 13.32 -6.82 -31.12
C ASN A 407 13.41 -8.19 -31.82
N LEU A 408 12.29 -8.75 -32.26
CA LEU A 408 12.29 -10.07 -32.92
C LEU A 408 13.02 -10.06 -34.28
N GLY A 409 13.19 -8.88 -34.89
CA GLY A 409 14.02 -8.69 -36.07
C GLY A 409 15.52 -8.58 -35.79
N GLU A 410 15.91 -8.44 -34.51
CA GLU A 410 17.31 -8.40 -34.11
C GLU A 410 17.89 -9.81 -34.01
N ASP A 411 19.19 -9.85 -34.15
CA ASP A 411 20.00 -11.05 -34.12
C ASP A 411 20.12 -11.63 -32.68
N ILE A 412 20.21 -12.95 -32.52
CA ILE A 412 20.41 -13.58 -31.19
C ILE A 412 21.76 -13.12 -30.62
N LEU A 413 21.82 -12.81 -29.32
CA LEU A 413 23.03 -12.38 -28.63
C LEU A 413 24.17 -13.39 -28.79
N GLU A 414 25.39 -12.94 -29.07
CA GLU A 414 26.59 -13.78 -28.92
C GLU A 414 27.10 -13.70 -27.48
N PRO A 415 27.53 -14.81 -26.85
CA PRO A 415 27.74 -16.18 -27.38
C PRO A 415 26.52 -17.13 -27.31
N LEU A 416 25.32 -16.64 -26.99
CA LEU A 416 24.13 -17.49 -26.84
C LEU A 416 23.76 -18.19 -28.15
N ARG A 417 23.87 -17.49 -29.29
CA ARG A 417 23.57 -18.02 -30.62
C ARG A 417 24.40 -19.28 -30.92
N GLU A 418 25.71 -19.24 -30.68
CA GLU A 418 26.59 -20.41 -30.84
C GLU A 418 26.13 -21.60 -29.99
N ALA A 419 25.75 -21.35 -28.72
CA ALA A 419 25.28 -22.40 -27.82
C ALA A 419 23.96 -23.02 -28.29
N LEU A 420 22.98 -22.20 -28.70
CA LEU A 420 21.68 -22.67 -29.20
C LEU A 420 21.84 -23.46 -30.52
N HIS A 421 22.65 -22.97 -31.46
CA HIS A 421 22.90 -23.66 -32.73
C HIS A 421 23.75 -24.92 -32.61
N SER A 422 24.46 -25.13 -31.50
CA SER A 422 25.25 -26.35 -31.27
C SER A 422 24.39 -27.61 -31.12
N GLY A 423 23.08 -27.46 -30.88
CA GLY A 423 22.15 -28.57 -30.61
C GLY A 423 22.29 -29.17 -29.20
N LYS A 424 23.16 -28.61 -28.35
CA LYS A 424 23.37 -29.09 -26.97
C LYS A 424 22.35 -28.55 -25.96
N VAL A 425 21.71 -27.42 -26.26
CA VAL A 425 20.73 -26.80 -25.38
C VAL A 425 19.36 -27.44 -25.63
N ASN A 426 19.00 -28.40 -24.79
CA ASN A 426 17.67 -29.03 -24.78
C ASN A 426 16.85 -28.48 -23.61
N ILE A 427 15.60 -28.13 -23.87
CA ILE A 427 14.66 -27.63 -22.86
C ILE A 427 13.45 -28.56 -22.85
N LYS A 428 13.54 -29.64 -22.08
CA LYS A 428 12.47 -30.62 -21.87
C LYS A 428 11.54 -30.17 -20.74
N HIS A 429 12.10 -29.69 -19.64
CA HIS A 429 11.36 -29.15 -18.49
C HIS A 429 11.68 -27.68 -18.25
N ILE A 430 10.75 -26.97 -17.61
CA ILE A 430 10.90 -25.57 -17.22
C ILE A 430 10.43 -25.42 -15.78
N PHE A 431 11.28 -24.80 -14.94
CA PHE A 431 10.95 -24.40 -13.58
C PHE A 431 11.00 -22.88 -13.47
N VAL A 432 9.93 -22.26 -12.99
CA VAL A 432 9.85 -20.82 -12.74
C VAL A 432 9.76 -20.58 -11.23
N PHE A 433 10.83 -20.07 -10.64
CA PHE A 433 10.85 -19.65 -9.24
C PHE A 433 10.45 -18.18 -9.14
N LYS A 434 9.31 -17.94 -8.50
CA LYS A 434 8.86 -16.62 -8.07
C LYS A 434 9.32 -16.43 -6.63
N MET A 435 10.36 -15.62 -6.45
CA MET A 435 11.02 -15.44 -5.17
C MET A 435 10.39 -14.28 -4.41
N GLU A 436 9.66 -14.64 -3.36
CA GLU A 436 8.92 -13.71 -2.50
C GLU A 436 9.83 -12.68 -1.83
N SER A 437 9.45 -11.41 -1.86
CA SER A 437 10.10 -10.29 -1.18
C SER A 437 11.64 -10.25 -1.39
N THR A 438 12.12 -10.64 -2.57
CA THR A 438 13.55 -10.82 -2.87
C THR A 438 14.14 -9.66 -3.67
N ARG A 439 15.03 -8.89 -3.02
CA ARG A 439 15.76 -7.77 -3.64
C ARG A 439 16.85 -8.24 -4.60
N TYR A 440 17.15 -7.42 -5.61
CA TYR A 440 18.27 -7.67 -6.53
C TYR A 440 19.63 -7.77 -5.82
N ASP A 441 19.86 -6.99 -4.76
CA ASP A 441 21.16 -6.90 -4.07
C ASP A 441 21.41 -7.99 -3.00
N VAL A 442 20.52 -8.98 -2.90
CA VAL A 442 20.66 -10.16 -2.03
C VAL A 442 20.64 -11.49 -2.81
N PHE A 443 20.55 -11.47 -4.14
CA PHE A 443 20.58 -12.66 -4.99
C PHE A 443 21.62 -12.54 -6.12
N PRO A 444 22.93 -12.69 -5.82
CA PRO A 444 23.51 -12.93 -4.49
C PRO A 444 23.75 -11.63 -3.69
N LEU A 445 24.00 -11.77 -2.39
CA LEU A 445 24.58 -10.69 -1.59
C LEU A 445 26.00 -10.42 -2.08
N ARG A 446 26.31 -9.15 -2.41
CA ARG A 446 27.61 -8.74 -2.98
C ARG A 446 28.31 -7.71 -2.12
N LYS A 447 29.63 -7.79 -2.03
CA LYS A 447 30.44 -6.71 -1.43
C LYS A 447 30.24 -5.42 -2.22
N GLY A 448 29.98 -4.33 -1.49
CA GLY A 448 29.73 -3.01 -2.07
C GLY A 448 28.29 -2.80 -2.55
N SER A 449 27.40 -3.78 -2.39
CA SER A 449 25.96 -3.52 -2.56
C SER A 449 25.40 -2.69 -1.41
N TYR A 450 24.24 -2.06 -1.60
CA TYR A 450 23.61 -1.23 -0.58
C TYR A 450 23.34 -2.02 0.71
N MET A 451 22.77 -3.22 0.61
CA MET A 451 22.59 -4.11 1.76
C MET A 451 23.91 -4.41 2.49
N HIS A 452 24.99 -4.71 1.76
CA HIS A 452 26.29 -4.97 2.36
C HIS A 452 26.88 -3.72 3.03
N GLU A 453 26.76 -2.55 2.44
CA GLU A 453 27.18 -1.29 3.06
C GLU A 453 26.41 -1.00 4.34
N ARG A 454 25.09 -1.25 4.35
CA ARG A 454 24.27 -1.12 5.55
C ARG A 454 24.74 -2.06 6.66
N LEU A 455 25.14 -3.28 6.29
CA LEU A 455 25.73 -4.25 7.20
C LEU A 455 27.09 -3.76 7.73
N VAL A 456 28.00 -3.28 6.87
CA VAL A 456 29.28 -2.70 7.28
C VAL A 456 29.10 -1.56 8.30
N LYS A 457 28.19 -0.62 8.01
CA LYS A 457 27.87 0.54 8.87
C LYS A 457 27.26 0.15 10.22
N SER A 458 26.65 -1.03 10.33
CA SER A 458 26.07 -1.52 11.59
C SER A 458 27.09 -2.05 12.59
N HIS A 459 28.33 -2.32 12.14
CA HIS A 459 29.40 -2.87 12.98
C HIS A 459 30.35 -1.77 13.46
N LYS A 460 30.87 -1.93 14.68
CA LYS A 460 31.86 -1.00 15.28
C LYS A 460 33.01 -0.69 14.33
N LYS A 461 33.32 0.60 14.18
CA LYS A 461 34.38 1.12 13.30
C LYS A 461 34.17 0.75 11.82
N ASN A 462 32.93 0.53 11.39
CA ASN A 462 32.58 0.14 10.02
C ASN A 462 33.34 -1.11 9.55
N ARG A 463 33.49 -2.11 10.44
CA ARG A 463 34.26 -3.33 10.14
C ARG A 463 33.54 -4.59 10.60
N ILE A 464 33.16 -5.41 9.63
CA ILE A 464 32.52 -6.71 9.87
C ILE A 464 33.51 -7.68 10.53
N PRO A 465 33.15 -8.35 11.65
CA PRO A 465 33.94 -9.40 12.28
C PRO A 465 34.26 -10.57 11.34
N LYS A 466 35.39 -11.26 11.54
CA LYS A 466 35.85 -12.35 10.66
C LYS A 466 34.88 -13.55 10.63
N ASP A 467 34.23 -13.85 11.75
CA ASP A 467 33.24 -14.92 11.85
C ASP A 467 31.97 -14.58 11.06
N VAL A 468 31.48 -13.33 11.14
CA VAL A 468 30.36 -12.83 10.34
C VAL A 468 30.72 -12.85 8.86
N GLN A 469 31.92 -12.41 8.48
CA GLN A 469 32.37 -12.48 7.08
C GLN A 469 32.33 -13.91 6.50
N ARG A 470 32.66 -14.94 7.31
CA ARG A 470 32.56 -16.34 6.88
C ARG A 470 31.11 -16.78 6.68
N ARG A 471 30.21 -16.38 7.57
CA ARG A 471 28.77 -16.66 7.44
C ARG A 471 28.19 -15.98 6.19
N LEU A 472 28.52 -14.70 5.97
CA LEU A 472 28.10 -13.95 4.78
C LEU A 472 28.62 -14.57 3.48
N ALA A 473 29.84 -15.09 3.46
CA ALA A 473 30.39 -15.77 2.29
C ALA A 473 29.53 -16.97 1.87
N ASN A 474 29.02 -17.73 2.83
CA ASN A 474 28.23 -18.92 2.55
C ASN A 474 26.72 -18.64 2.42
N LEU A 475 26.27 -17.41 2.67
CA LEU A 475 24.84 -17.07 2.80
C LEU A 475 24.07 -17.25 1.48
N THR A 476 24.68 -16.83 0.37
CA THR A 476 24.03 -16.79 -0.96
C THR A 476 24.92 -17.42 -2.04
N SER A 477 25.55 -18.55 -1.70
CA SER A 477 26.54 -19.20 -2.57
C SER A 477 25.89 -19.90 -3.76
N VAL A 478 24.66 -20.39 -3.62
CA VAL A 478 23.90 -20.98 -4.72
C VAL A 478 23.42 -19.89 -5.67
N ALA A 479 22.99 -18.74 -5.17
CA ALA A 479 22.70 -17.56 -5.97
C ALA A 479 23.94 -17.09 -6.76
N GLU A 480 25.14 -17.07 -6.16
CA GLU A 480 26.41 -16.78 -6.88
C GLU A 480 26.66 -17.78 -8.01
N ARG A 481 26.39 -19.07 -7.78
CA ARG A 481 26.46 -20.12 -8.81
C ARG A 481 25.45 -19.91 -9.94
N LEU A 482 24.18 -19.68 -9.62
CA LEU A 482 23.07 -19.56 -10.58
C LEU A 482 23.17 -18.29 -11.43
N THR A 483 23.52 -17.17 -10.80
CA THR A 483 23.64 -15.87 -11.48
C THR A 483 24.99 -15.71 -12.21
N GLY A 484 26.02 -16.46 -11.82
CA GLY A 484 27.39 -16.23 -12.25
C GLY A 484 27.94 -14.86 -11.82
N ALA A 485 27.29 -14.16 -10.89
CA ALA A 485 27.73 -12.87 -10.37
C ALA A 485 28.72 -13.07 -9.24
N GLU A 486 29.94 -12.53 -9.35
CA GLU A 486 30.91 -12.60 -8.26
C GLU A 486 30.40 -11.87 -7.02
N SER A 487 30.36 -12.55 -5.88
CA SER A 487 29.94 -11.95 -4.60
C SER A 487 31.00 -11.06 -3.97
N GLY A 488 32.27 -11.30 -4.33
CA GLY A 488 33.44 -10.68 -3.70
C GLY A 488 33.80 -11.26 -2.33
N PHE A 489 33.02 -12.21 -1.78
CA PHE A 489 33.37 -12.91 -0.55
C PHE A 489 34.35 -14.06 -0.79
N HIS A 490 34.24 -14.74 -1.93
CA HIS A 490 35.12 -15.81 -2.35
C HIS A 490 36.31 -15.32 -3.19
N LYS A 491 37.33 -16.17 -3.36
CA LYS A 491 38.37 -15.93 -4.37
C LYS A 491 37.74 -16.00 -5.76
N LYS A 492 38.23 -15.18 -6.69
CA LYS A 492 37.76 -15.19 -8.09
C LYS A 492 37.83 -16.61 -8.68
N GLY A 493 36.72 -17.05 -9.27
CA GLY A 493 36.57 -18.38 -9.86
C GLY A 493 36.39 -19.53 -8.87
N ALA A 494 36.22 -19.27 -7.56
CA ALA A 494 35.98 -20.33 -6.57
C ALA A 494 34.64 -21.03 -6.76
N ILE A 495 33.62 -20.31 -7.21
CA ILE A 495 32.30 -20.85 -7.55
C ILE A 495 32.18 -20.86 -9.06
N LYS A 496 31.98 -22.06 -9.63
CA LYS A 496 31.76 -22.23 -11.07
C LYS A 496 30.32 -21.79 -11.40
N PRO A 497 30.11 -20.84 -12.32
CA PRO A 497 28.77 -20.47 -12.77
C PRO A 497 28.01 -21.69 -13.32
N TYR A 498 26.70 -21.74 -13.07
CA TYR A 498 25.84 -22.78 -13.62
C TYR A 498 25.74 -22.66 -15.14
N GLY A 499 25.54 -21.44 -15.65
CA GLY A 499 25.27 -21.16 -17.06
C GLY A 499 23.92 -20.45 -17.21
N GLY A 500 23.78 -19.59 -18.22
CA GLY A 500 22.54 -18.85 -18.44
C GLY A 500 22.67 -17.34 -18.61
N LEU A 501 21.51 -16.68 -18.72
CA LEU A 501 21.35 -15.24 -18.82
C LEU A 501 21.06 -14.65 -17.44
N ARG A 502 21.73 -13.57 -17.06
CA ARG A 502 21.40 -12.74 -15.89
C ARG A 502 21.10 -11.33 -16.33
N ALA A 503 19.94 -10.80 -15.92
CA ALA A 503 19.68 -9.38 -16.04
C ALA A 503 20.29 -8.61 -14.87
N ASP A 504 21.13 -7.62 -15.16
CA ASP A 504 21.72 -6.75 -14.14
C ASP A 504 20.81 -5.57 -13.77
N ASN A 505 19.80 -5.30 -14.59
CA ASN A 505 18.84 -4.22 -14.39
C ASN A 505 17.38 -4.69 -14.61
N SER A 506 16.88 -5.56 -13.74
CA SER A 506 15.55 -6.19 -13.87
C SER A 506 14.54 -5.70 -12.86
N TYR A 507 13.30 -5.53 -13.30
CA TYR A 507 12.23 -5.00 -12.48
C TYR A 507 10.94 -5.80 -12.58
N THR A 508 10.14 -5.78 -11.51
CA THR A 508 8.85 -6.48 -11.50
C THR A 508 7.75 -5.71 -12.26
N GLY A 509 6.82 -6.43 -12.88
CA GLY A 509 5.58 -5.88 -13.46
C GLY A 509 4.53 -5.50 -12.42
N GLY A 510 4.64 -5.99 -11.19
CA GLY A 510 3.79 -5.56 -10.08
C GLY A 510 4.47 -5.76 -8.72
N THR A 511 4.28 -4.83 -7.76
CA THR A 511 4.85 -4.99 -6.40
C THR A 511 3.91 -5.70 -5.43
N PHE A 512 2.79 -6.22 -5.92
CA PHE A 512 1.90 -7.15 -5.19
C PHE A 512 2.12 -8.55 -5.74
N THR A 513 2.39 -9.53 -4.87
CA THR A 513 2.81 -10.90 -5.23
C THR A 513 1.94 -11.51 -6.34
N LEU A 514 0.61 -11.48 -6.19
CA LEU A 514 -0.32 -12.09 -7.16
C LEU A 514 -0.30 -11.42 -8.54
N LYS A 515 -0.27 -10.09 -8.57
CA LYS A 515 -0.12 -9.31 -9.82
C LYS A 515 1.22 -9.61 -10.50
N SER A 516 2.27 -9.77 -9.71
CA SER A 516 3.59 -10.08 -10.24
C SER A 516 3.69 -11.50 -10.82
N ILE A 517 2.89 -12.46 -10.31
CA ILE A 517 2.80 -13.84 -10.86
C ILE A 517 2.15 -13.80 -12.24
N GLU A 518 1.08 -13.04 -12.42
CA GLU A 518 0.45 -12.84 -13.73
C GLU A 518 1.46 -12.21 -14.71
N ALA A 519 2.15 -11.14 -14.30
CA ALA A 519 3.15 -10.50 -15.15
C ALA A 519 4.25 -11.46 -15.62
N THR A 520 4.71 -12.35 -14.75
CA THR A 520 5.72 -13.36 -15.06
C THR A 520 5.17 -14.50 -15.94
N THR A 521 3.99 -15.02 -15.60
CA THR A 521 3.44 -16.24 -16.22
C THR A 521 2.79 -15.96 -17.56
N CYS A 522 2.25 -14.75 -17.75
CA CYS A 522 1.48 -14.37 -18.93
C CYS A 522 2.17 -13.29 -19.78
N GLY A 523 3.27 -12.70 -19.30
CA GLY A 523 4.05 -11.72 -20.06
C GLY A 523 3.30 -10.43 -20.37
N LEU A 524 2.46 -9.99 -19.43
CA LEU A 524 1.52 -8.91 -19.62
C LEU A 524 1.47 -8.00 -18.41
N SER A 525 1.04 -6.76 -18.64
CA SER A 525 0.89 -5.76 -17.60
C SER A 525 -0.34 -6.06 -16.71
N PRO A 526 -0.19 -6.15 -15.36
CA PRO A 526 -1.31 -6.47 -14.47
C PRO A 526 -2.44 -5.44 -14.47
N LEU A 527 -3.61 -5.82 -13.96
CA LEU A 527 -4.76 -4.92 -13.88
C LEU A 527 -4.52 -3.80 -12.84
N VAL A 528 -4.71 -2.56 -13.28
CA VAL A 528 -4.59 -1.34 -12.47
C VAL A 528 -5.85 -1.15 -11.61
N ILE A 529 -5.95 -1.93 -10.55
CA ILE A 529 -6.96 -1.88 -9.49
C ILE A 529 -6.36 -2.44 -8.19
N ASP A 530 -6.90 -2.05 -7.04
CA ASP A 530 -6.50 -2.61 -5.76
C ASP A 530 -6.80 -4.10 -5.67
N PHE A 531 -5.84 -4.82 -5.08
CA PHE A 531 -5.91 -6.25 -4.77
C PHE A 531 -6.00 -7.13 -6.02
N ASN A 532 -6.02 -8.44 -5.81
CA ASN A 532 -6.19 -9.42 -6.87
C ASN A 532 -7.63 -9.41 -7.40
N LYS A 533 -7.77 -9.00 -8.65
CA LYS A 533 -9.03 -8.91 -9.39
C LYS A 533 -8.93 -9.40 -10.82
N GLU A 534 -7.74 -9.78 -11.24
CA GLU A 534 -7.43 -10.35 -12.55
C GLU A 534 -8.35 -11.52 -12.89
N TYR A 535 -8.61 -12.42 -11.92
CA TYR A 535 -9.48 -13.59 -12.10
C TYR A 535 -10.97 -13.25 -12.34
N GLU A 536 -11.41 -12.02 -12.03
CA GLU A 536 -12.77 -11.52 -12.29
C GLU A 536 -12.90 -10.90 -13.68
N HIS A 537 -11.78 -10.67 -14.35
CA HIS A 537 -11.64 -9.86 -15.57
C HIS A 537 -11.05 -10.67 -16.74
N HIS A 538 -10.99 -10.04 -17.92
CA HIS A 538 -10.45 -10.67 -19.12
C HIS A 538 -8.92 -10.59 -19.10
N ILE A 539 -8.24 -11.70 -18.81
CA ILE A 539 -6.79 -11.80 -19.01
C ILE A 539 -6.56 -11.89 -20.53
N TYR A 540 -6.12 -10.78 -21.12
CA TYR A 540 -6.23 -10.51 -22.56
C TYR A 540 -5.23 -11.25 -23.44
N ASN A 541 -4.18 -11.83 -22.86
CA ASN A 541 -3.24 -12.70 -23.56
C ASN A 541 -3.13 -14.04 -22.83
N PRO A 542 -3.00 -15.16 -23.57
CA PRO A 542 -2.87 -16.47 -22.96
C PRO A 542 -1.59 -16.59 -22.13
N CYS A 543 -1.70 -17.19 -20.96
CA CYS A 543 -0.58 -17.45 -20.07
C CYS A 543 0.23 -18.67 -20.50
N LEU A 544 1.47 -18.82 -20.02
CA LEU A 544 2.34 -19.94 -20.38
C LEU A 544 1.68 -21.32 -20.20
N PRO A 545 1.00 -21.65 -19.08
CA PRO A 545 0.24 -22.91 -18.97
C PRO A 545 -0.73 -23.17 -20.13
N GLN A 546 -1.47 -22.13 -20.52
CA GLN A 546 -2.51 -22.19 -21.56
C GLN A 546 -1.88 -22.37 -22.95
N VAL A 547 -0.80 -21.64 -23.22
CA VAL A 547 -0.01 -21.81 -24.45
C VAL A 547 0.52 -23.24 -24.53
N LEU A 548 1.11 -23.77 -23.45
CA LEU A 548 1.66 -25.12 -23.43
C LEU A 548 0.58 -26.20 -23.60
N ASP A 549 -0.61 -26.01 -23.03
CA ASP A 549 -1.75 -26.90 -23.25
C ASP A 549 -2.18 -26.92 -24.73
N VAL A 550 -2.26 -25.76 -25.38
CA VAL A 550 -2.57 -25.67 -26.83
C VAL A 550 -1.50 -26.31 -27.69
N LEU A 551 -0.21 -26.10 -27.39
CA LEU A 551 0.88 -26.75 -28.12
C LEU A 551 0.80 -28.29 -27.97
N SER A 552 0.43 -28.77 -26.79
CA SER A 552 0.28 -30.20 -26.49
C SER A 552 -0.89 -30.86 -27.24
N ALA A 553 -1.91 -30.09 -27.62
CA ALA A 553 -3.10 -30.59 -28.32
C ALA A 553 -2.78 -31.33 -29.63
N LYS A 554 -1.71 -30.92 -30.31
CA LYS A 554 -1.30 -31.46 -31.62
C LYS A 554 -0.10 -32.41 -31.54
N THR A 555 0.62 -32.40 -30.43
CA THR A 555 1.91 -33.09 -30.30
C THR A 555 1.87 -34.28 -29.35
N ASN A 556 0.72 -34.59 -28.72
CA ASN A 556 0.55 -35.62 -27.70
C ASN A 556 0.80 -37.07 -28.20
N ASP A 557 2.07 -37.44 -28.39
CA ASP A 557 2.51 -38.81 -28.65
C ASP A 557 3.43 -39.31 -27.52
N THR A 558 2.80 -39.81 -26.46
CA THR A 558 3.49 -40.42 -25.31
C THR A 558 4.21 -41.72 -25.66
N LYS A 559 4.09 -42.26 -26.89
CA LYS A 559 4.86 -43.44 -27.33
C LYS A 559 6.16 -43.07 -28.03
N SER A 560 6.31 -41.81 -28.45
CA SER A 560 7.52 -41.32 -29.07
C SER A 560 8.67 -41.31 -28.08
N SER A 561 9.87 -41.68 -28.53
CA SER A 561 11.11 -41.48 -27.75
C SER A 561 11.66 -40.05 -27.87
N ASP A 562 11.09 -39.22 -28.76
CA ASP A 562 11.44 -37.81 -28.90
C ASP A 562 10.57 -36.97 -27.94
N TYR A 563 11.21 -36.37 -26.94
CA TYR A 563 10.53 -35.56 -25.92
C TYR A 563 9.78 -34.35 -26.49
N LYS A 564 10.10 -33.90 -27.71
CA LYS A 564 9.38 -32.79 -28.36
C LYS A 564 7.94 -33.16 -28.69
N MET A 565 7.64 -34.45 -28.75
CA MET A 565 6.30 -35.02 -28.94
C MET A 565 5.61 -35.38 -27.61
N TRP A 566 6.18 -35.00 -26.47
CA TRP A 566 5.57 -35.24 -25.18
C TRP A 566 4.68 -34.04 -24.81
N PRO A 567 3.44 -34.28 -24.32
CA PRO A 567 2.58 -33.19 -23.89
C PRO A 567 3.17 -32.49 -22.66
N TRP A 568 2.88 -31.20 -22.53
CA TRP A 568 3.23 -30.42 -21.34
C TRP A 568 2.25 -30.67 -20.19
N ARG A 569 2.77 -30.56 -18.98
CA ARG A 569 2.04 -30.62 -17.72
C ARG A 569 2.33 -29.37 -16.89
N PRO A 570 1.52 -28.31 -17.03
CA PRO A 570 1.59 -27.15 -16.15
C PRO A 570 1.25 -27.52 -14.71
N THR A 571 2.10 -27.09 -13.77
CA THR A 571 2.03 -27.38 -12.33
C THR A 571 2.36 -26.11 -11.55
N PHE A 572 1.66 -25.87 -10.44
CA PHE A 572 1.98 -24.79 -9.52
C PHE A 572 2.23 -25.37 -8.13
N MET A 573 3.31 -24.98 -7.46
CA MET A 573 3.61 -25.47 -6.10
C MET A 573 4.05 -24.34 -5.18
N GLN A 574 3.50 -24.29 -3.98
CA GLN A 574 3.98 -23.41 -2.92
C GLN A 574 3.80 -24.07 -1.57
N SER A 575 4.66 -23.75 -0.62
CA SER A 575 4.58 -24.28 0.75
C SER A 575 3.81 -23.34 1.68
N ILE A 576 3.05 -22.40 1.12
CA ILE A 576 2.20 -21.44 1.80
C ILE A 576 0.73 -21.54 1.34
N THR A 577 -0.18 -20.92 2.08
CA THR A 577 -1.60 -20.86 1.72
C THR A 577 -1.83 -20.11 0.40
N ASP A 578 -2.79 -20.57 -0.41
CA ASP A 578 -3.29 -19.86 -1.60
C ASP A 578 -4.65 -19.18 -1.36
N THR A 579 -5.13 -19.16 -0.12
CA THR A 579 -6.43 -18.55 0.21
C THR A 579 -6.35 -17.02 0.30
N TYR A 580 -5.14 -16.49 0.53
CA TYR A 580 -4.91 -15.05 0.64
C TYR A 580 -5.30 -14.33 -0.66
N ASP A 581 -6.18 -13.34 -0.50
CA ASP A 581 -6.66 -12.47 -1.58
C ASP A 581 -7.05 -13.25 -2.85
N HIS A 582 -7.71 -14.39 -2.68
CA HIS A 582 -8.25 -15.21 -3.78
C HIS A 582 -7.21 -15.75 -4.79
N GLN A 583 -5.98 -16.05 -4.38
CA GLN A 583 -5.02 -16.73 -5.25
C GLN A 583 -5.56 -18.07 -5.77
N ASN A 584 -6.33 -18.80 -4.96
CA ASN A 584 -7.02 -20.03 -5.36
C ASN A 584 -7.98 -19.87 -6.56
N LEU A 585 -8.45 -18.64 -6.84
CA LEU A 585 -9.24 -18.31 -8.04
C LEU A 585 -8.36 -17.80 -9.19
N LEU A 586 -7.22 -17.18 -8.87
CA LEU A 586 -6.26 -16.70 -9.85
C LEU A 586 -5.50 -17.84 -10.54
N SER A 587 -4.95 -18.80 -9.78
CA SER A 587 -4.14 -19.88 -10.36
C SER A 587 -4.87 -20.65 -11.48
N PRO A 588 -6.16 -21.02 -11.34
CA PRO A 588 -6.93 -21.59 -12.45
C PRO A 588 -7.13 -20.64 -13.63
N ALA A 589 -7.33 -19.34 -13.38
CA ALA A 589 -7.46 -18.33 -14.44
C ALA A 589 -6.15 -18.17 -15.25
N LEU A 590 -4.99 -18.41 -14.64
CA LEU A 590 -3.68 -18.47 -15.31
C LEU A 590 -3.44 -19.79 -16.08
N GLY A 591 -4.36 -20.76 -15.96
CA GLY A 591 -4.30 -22.06 -16.64
C GLY A 591 -3.67 -23.21 -15.85
N PHE A 592 -3.45 -23.05 -14.55
CA PHE A 592 -3.04 -24.17 -13.70
C PHE A 592 -4.27 -24.98 -13.28
N LYS A 593 -4.31 -26.26 -13.68
CA LYS A 593 -5.42 -27.15 -13.33
C LYS A 593 -5.37 -27.47 -11.82
N PRO A 594 -6.51 -27.42 -11.09
CA PRO A 594 -6.51 -27.62 -9.64
C PRO A 594 -5.80 -28.90 -9.17
N GLU A 595 -5.89 -29.99 -9.93
CA GLU A 595 -5.21 -31.26 -9.64
C GLU A 595 -3.68 -31.23 -9.78
N ASN A 596 -3.11 -30.17 -10.37
CA ASN A 596 -1.68 -29.93 -10.49
C ASN A 596 -1.22 -28.73 -9.63
N VAL A 597 -2.02 -28.33 -8.64
CA VAL A 597 -1.67 -27.28 -7.69
C VAL A 597 -1.37 -27.90 -6.33
N VAL A 598 -0.21 -27.58 -5.76
CA VAL A 598 0.20 -28.00 -4.40
C VAL A 598 0.35 -26.76 -3.52
N THR A 599 -0.36 -26.73 -2.40
CA THR A 599 -0.38 -25.64 -1.41
C THR A 599 -0.32 -26.21 0.00
N VAL A 600 -0.30 -25.35 1.03
CA VAL A 600 -0.42 -25.80 2.43
C VAL A 600 -1.69 -26.61 2.66
N GLU A 601 -2.80 -26.22 2.05
CA GLU A 601 -4.10 -26.88 2.20
C GLU A 601 -4.01 -28.34 1.69
N SER A 602 -3.47 -28.54 0.49
CA SER A 602 -3.29 -29.89 -0.06
C SER A 602 -2.25 -30.71 0.71
N ILE A 603 -1.19 -30.07 1.22
CA ILE A 603 -0.16 -30.73 2.05
C ILE A 603 -0.78 -31.20 3.36
N ASP A 604 -1.57 -30.35 4.04
CA ASP A 604 -2.26 -30.70 5.27
C ASP A 604 -3.24 -31.87 5.06
N GLU A 605 -3.94 -31.89 3.93
CA GLU A 605 -4.81 -33.00 3.53
C GLU A 605 -4.03 -34.30 3.28
N ASP A 606 -2.92 -34.24 2.56
CA ASP A 606 -2.03 -35.39 2.32
C ASP A 606 -1.52 -35.98 3.65
N ILE A 607 -1.14 -35.13 4.61
CA ILE A 607 -0.72 -35.54 5.96
C ILE A 607 -1.87 -36.22 6.70
N ALA A 608 -3.07 -35.64 6.66
CA ALA A 608 -4.26 -36.21 7.28
C ALA A 608 -4.61 -37.58 6.68
N ASN A 609 -4.32 -37.78 5.38
CA ASN A 609 -4.49 -39.02 4.66
C ASN A 609 -3.32 -40.03 4.85
N GLY A 610 -2.35 -39.72 5.71
CA GLY A 610 -1.27 -40.61 6.11
C GLY A 610 0.03 -40.49 5.32
N LYS A 611 0.21 -39.45 4.48
CA LYS A 611 1.50 -39.16 3.83
C LYS A 611 2.53 -38.80 4.90
N ASN A 612 3.69 -39.48 4.85
CA ASN A 612 4.77 -39.22 5.79
C ASN A 612 5.39 -37.83 5.51
N PHE A 613 5.30 -36.92 6.48
CA PHE A 613 5.76 -35.54 6.33
C PHE A 613 6.34 -35.01 7.65
N ASN A 614 7.66 -34.77 7.67
CA ASN A 614 8.41 -34.44 8.89
C ASN A 614 8.78 -32.96 8.99
N TYR A 615 7.95 -32.07 8.47
CA TYR A 615 8.16 -30.62 8.55
C TYR A 615 7.09 -29.97 9.43
N THR A 616 7.48 -28.91 10.13
CA THR A 616 6.59 -28.09 10.94
C THR A 616 6.39 -26.74 10.26
N LYS A 617 5.20 -26.16 10.40
CA LYS A 617 4.93 -24.80 9.92
C LYS A 617 5.84 -23.80 10.65
N PHE A 618 6.48 -22.90 9.92
CA PHE A 618 7.39 -21.90 10.50
C PHE A 618 6.61 -20.69 11.04
N ASN A 619 5.45 -20.39 10.45
CA ASN A 619 4.50 -19.40 10.93
C ASN A 619 3.08 -19.71 10.39
N PHE A 620 2.18 -18.72 10.43
CA PHE A 620 0.81 -18.89 9.96
C PHE A 620 0.68 -19.05 8.44
N TRP A 621 1.71 -18.69 7.66
CA TRP A 621 1.70 -18.80 6.20
C TRP A 621 1.85 -20.25 5.74
N GLY A 622 2.74 -21.04 6.37
CA GLY A 622 2.96 -22.42 5.95
C GLY A 622 4.25 -23.08 6.40
N TYR A 623 4.76 -23.97 5.55
CA TYR A 623 5.95 -24.80 5.74
C TYR A 623 7.18 -24.20 5.05
N PRO A 624 8.41 -24.50 5.51
CA PRO A 624 9.63 -24.06 4.84
C PRO A 624 9.66 -24.59 3.40
N ASP A 625 10.10 -23.79 2.43
CA ASP A 625 10.05 -24.15 1.00
C ASP A 625 10.71 -25.51 0.66
N GLY A 626 11.78 -25.86 1.39
CA GLY A 626 12.45 -27.15 1.28
C GLY A 626 11.57 -28.38 1.61
N SER A 627 10.42 -28.20 2.25
CA SER A 627 9.45 -29.28 2.47
C SER A 627 8.84 -29.80 1.18
N LEU A 628 8.89 -29.03 0.09
CA LEU A 628 8.40 -29.42 -1.22
C LEU A 628 9.34 -30.38 -1.98
N LYS A 629 10.54 -30.69 -1.46
CA LYS A 629 11.51 -31.59 -2.14
C LYS A 629 10.88 -32.91 -2.59
N GLY A 630 10.02 -33.50 -1.77
CA GLY A 630 9.30 -34.74 -2.10
C GLY A 630 8.31 -34.56 -3.26
N TYR A 631 7.50 -33.50 -3.20
CA TYR A 631 6.52 -33.18 -4.25
C TYR A 631 7.18 -32.84 -5.59
N PHE A 632 8.30 -32.11 -5.58
CA PHE A 632 9.08 -31.82 -6.78
C PHE A 632 9.63 -33.10 -7.41
N ARG A 633 10.16 -34.01 -6.58
CA ARG A 633 10.63 -35.32 -7.05
C ARG A 633 9.50 -36.11 -7.68
N GLU A 634 8.37 -36.23 -6.99
CA GLU A 634 7.18 -36.92 -7.49
C GLU A 634 6.71 -36.35 -8.84
N ALA A 635 6.71 -35.02 -9.00
CA ALA A 635 6.35 -34.36 -10.25
C ALA A 635 7.33 -34.65 -11.40
N ILE A 636 8.64 -34.62 -11.13
CA ILE A 636 9.68 -34.94 -12.13
C ILE A 636 9.60 -36.41 -12.54
N GLU A 637 9.60 -37.33 -11.57
CA GLU A 637 9.57 -38.77 -11.84
C GLU A 637 8.29 -39.19 -12.57
N ARG A 638 7.16 -38.57 -12.22
CA ARG A 638 5.90 -38.76 -12.94
C ARG A 638 5.99 -38.26 -14.37
N ALA A 639 6.52 -37.07 -14.60
CA ALA A 639 6.65 -36.51 -15.94
C ALA A 639 7.52 -37.42 -16.83
N GLU A 640 8.66 -37.87 -16.31
CA GLU A 640 9.55 -38.79 -17.02
C GLU A 640 8.89 -40.15 -17.28
N THR A 641 8.19 -40.72 -16.30
CA THR A 641 7.53 -42.03 -16.44
C THR A 641 6.39 -42.00 -17.45
N ASN A 642 5.63 -40.89 -17.49
CA ASN A 642 4.46 -40.75 -18.36
C ASN A 642 4.80 -40.15 -19.73
N HIS A 643 6.08 -39.85 -20.00
CA HIS A 643 6.50 -39.11 -21.18
C HIS A 643 5.74 -37.78 -21.32
N GLU A 644 5.79 -36.97 -20.26
CA GLU A 644 5.25 -35.61 -20.18
C GLU A 644 6.41 -34.60 -19.98
N ARG A 645 6.21 -33.36 -20.41
CA ARG A 645 7.14 -32.24 -20.16
C ARG A 645 6.62 -31.43 -18.99
N LEU A 646 7.49 -31.08 -18.05
CA LEU A 646 7.07 -30.39 -16.83
C LEU A 646 7.24 -28.88 -17.01
N PHE A 647 6.17 -28.11 -16.80
CA PHE A 647 6.24 -26.67 -16.56
C PHE A 647 5.79 -26.42 -15.13
N LEU A 648 6.71 -26.10 -14.22
CA LEU A 648 6.40 -25.92 -12.80
C LEU A 648 6.70 -24.49 -12.37
N THR A 649 5.69 -23.79 -11.84
CA THR A 649 5.87 -22.49 -11.18
C THR A 649 5.87 -22.69 -9.66
N HIS A 650 6.86 -22.10 -8.99
CA HIS A 650 7.02 -22.18 -7.54
C HIS A 650 7.12 -20.78 -6.92
N LEU A 651 6.13 -20.41 -6.10
CA LEU A 651 6.21 -19.23 -5.23
C LEU A 651 6.87 -19.65 -3.92
N THR A 652 8.01 -19.03 -3.59
CA THR A 652 8.66 -19.25 -2.30
C THR A 652 7.94 -18.49 -1.19
N GLY A 653 7.92 -18.96 0.06
CA GLY A 653 7.20 -18.27 1.14
C GLY A 653 8.06 -17.65 2.24
N ILE A 654 9.22 -18.23 2.55
CA ILE A 654 9.90 -17.95 3.83
C ILE A 654 10.50 -16.54 3.95
N THR A 655 10.71 -15.86 2.81
CA THR A 655 11.22 -14.50 2.74
C THR A 655 10.13 -13.42 2.86
N HIS A 656 8.86 -13.80 3.03
CA HIS A 656 7.79 -12.88 3.41
C HIS A 656 7.88 -12.50 4.91
N HIS A 657 7.44 -11.28 5.26
CA HIS A 657 7.33 -10.85 6.65
C HIS A 657 6.39 -11.81 7.45
N PRO A 658 6.73 -12.24 8.69
CA PRO A 658 7.71 -11.69 9.63
C PRO A 658 9.13 -12.29 9.59
N TRP A 659 9.48 -13.02 8.52
CA TRP A 659 10.80 -13.65 8.34
C TRP A 659 11.18 -14.63 9.47
N ASP A 660 10.24 -15.50 9.85
CA ASP A 660 10.50 -16.57 10.81
C ASP A 660 11.28 -17.70 10.15
N THR A 661 12.38 -18.12 10.76
CA THR A 661 13.13 -19.31 10.35
C THR A 661 12.48 -20.57 10.91
N PRO A 662 12.70 -21.76 10.30
CA PRO A 662 12.00 -22.98 10.70
C PRO A 662 12.27 -23.42 12.15
N ASP A 663 13.43 -23.07 12.71
CA ASP A 663 13.83 -23.38 14.09
C ASP A 663 13.68 -22.17 15.05
N GLY A 664 13.15 -21.05 14.54
CA GLY A 664 13.00 -19.79 15.29
C GLY A 664 14.31 -19.12 15.67
N LYS A 665 15.45 -19.53 15.08
CA LYS A 665 16.77 -18.96 15.34
C LYS A 665 17.32 -18.25 14.11
N TYR A 666 18.01 -17.15 14.34
CA TYR A 666 18.72 -16.41 13.30
C TYR A 666 20.11 -16.03 13.80
N ASP A 667 21.05 -16.00 12.87
CA ASP A 667 22.39 -15.48 13.11
C ASP A 667 22.38 -13.95 13.19
N ASP A 668 23.10 -13.40 14.16
CA ASP A 668 23.41 -11.98 14.19
C ASP A 668 24.46 -11.63 13.12
N LEU A 669 23.99 -11.18 11.96
CA LEU A 669 24.80 -10.73 10.82
C LEU A 669 25.07 -9.21 10.86
N PHE A 670 24.08 -8.44 11.31
CA PHE A 670 24.19 -7.01 11.59
C PHE A 670 24.73 -6.76 13.00
N GLY A 671 25.50 -5.69 13.15
CA GLY A 671 26.04 -5.29 14.44
C GLY A 671 24.99 -4.68 15.37
N SER A 672 25.37 -4.53 16.65
CA SER A 672 24.49 -4.07 17.72
C SER A 672 24.28 -2.56 17.78
N GLU A 673 24.87 -1.78 16.86
CA GLU A 673 24.63 -0.35 16.77
C GLU A 673 23.21 -0.09 16.23
N SER A 674 22.41 0.64 17.00
CA SER A 674 21.02 0.95 16.68
C SER A 674 20.93 1.91 15.51
N ASN A 675 19.84 1.80 14.74
CA ASN A 675 19.47 2.86 13.80
C ASN A 675 19.14 4.18 14.52
N SER A 676 18.96 5.27 13.77
CA SER A 676 18.66 6.61 14.29
C SER A 676 17.39 6.72 15.16
N PHE A 677 16.58 5.65 15.22
CA PHE A 677 15.34 5.55 15.98
C PHE A 677 15.40 4.52 17.13
N GLY A 678 16.58 3.99 17.45
CA GLY A 678 16.78 3.11 18.61
C GLY A 678 16.32 1.66 18.43
N GLY A 679 15.96 1.24 17.21
CA GLY A 679 15.62 -0.16 16.90
C GLY A 679 16.87 -1.05 16.74
N LYS A 680 16.81 -2.29 17.23
CA LYS A 680 17.80 -3.33 16.90
C LYS A 680 17.69 -3.68 15.41
N ASN A 681 18.79 -4.01 14.73
CA ASN A 681 18.80 -4.51 13.34
C ASN A 681 18.19 -5.93 13.20
N ASP A 682 17.20 -6.26 14.03
CA ASP A 682 16.60 -7.58 14.19
C ASP A 682 15.87 -8.03 12.93
N GLN A 683 15.06 -7.15 12.35
CA GLN A 683 14.34 -7.40 11.10
C GLN A 683 15.31 -7.68 9.94
N LEU A 684 16.41 -6.91 9.85
CA LEU A 684 17.45 -7.11 8.84
C LEU A 684 18.19 -8.45 9.03
N ASN A 685 18.47 -8.83 10.28
CA ASN A 685 19.02 -10.15 10.60
C ASN A 685 18.05 -11.26 10.17
N ARG A 686 16.78 -11.18 10.56
CA ARG A 686 15.76 -12.16 10.18
C ARG A 686 15.64 -12.30 8.67
N TYR A 687 15.52 -11.19 7.95
CA TYR A 687 15.44 -11.19 6.48
C TYR A 687 16.64 -11.87 5.81
N LEU A 688 17.88 -11.49 6.17
CA LEU A 688 19.05 -12.13 5.54
C LEU A 688 19.18 -13.61 5.90
N ASN A 689 18.74 -14.03 7.08
CA ASN A 689 18.74 -15.45 7.45
C ASN A 689 17.71 -16.24 6.64
N THR A 690 16.50 -15.72 6.41
CA THR A 690 15.51 -16.40 5.56
C THR A 690 15.95 -16.44 4.09
N VAL A 691 16.65 -15.41 3.60
CA VAL A 691 17.34 -15.47 2.29
C VAL A 691 18.33 -16.65 2.24
N GLY A 692 19.12 -16.87 3.30
CA GLY A 692 20.02 -18.03 3.39
C GLY A 692 19.30 -19.39 3.43
N VAL A 693 18.12 -19.46 4.05
CA VAL A 693 17.28 -20.67 4.02
C VAL A 693 16.79 -20.95 2.60
N ASN A 694 16.36 -19.92 1.86
CA ASN A 694 15.98 -20.06 0.45
C ASN A 694 17.16 -20.42 -0.45
N ASP A 695 18.35 -19.83 -0.24
CA ASP A 695 19.56 -20.21 -0.99
C ASP A 695 19.89 -21.69 -0.84
N LYS A 696 19.75 -22.22 0.39
CA LYS A 696 19.90 -23.66 0.64
C LYS A 696 18.85 -24.49 -0.12
N TRP A 697 17.58 -24.06 -0.14
CA TRP A 697 16.54 -24.74 -0.90
C TRP A 697 16.87 -24.79 -2.39
N TYR A 698 17.36 -23.69 -2.98
CA TYR A 698 17.80 -23.70 -4.37
C TYR A 698 18.94 -24.69 -4.61
N GLY A 699 19.85 -24.86 -3.64
CA GLY A 699 20.89 -25.89 -3.68
C GLY A 699 20.31 -27.31 -3.67
N ASP A 700 19.41 -27.59 -2.73
CA ASP A 700 18.72 -28.88 -2.62
C ASP A 700 17.89 -29.21 -3.88
N PHE A 701 17.35 -28.19 -4.55
CA PHE A 701 16.64 -28.30 -5.83
C PHE A 701 17.59 -28.62 -6.99
N LEU A 702 18.75 -27.96 -7.08
CA LEU A 702 19.75 -28.30 -8.09
C LEU A 702 20.25 -29.74 -7.92
N ASP A 703 20.48 -30.17 -6.68
CA ASP A 703 20.85 -31.55 -6.38
C ASP A 703 19.73 -32.53 -6.79
N LEU A 704 18.46 -32.17 -6.59
CA LEU A 704 17.32 -32.96 -7.04
C LEU A 704 17.30 -33.14 -8.57
N LEU A 705 17.59 -32.09 -9.35
CA LEU A 705 17.66 -32.19 -10.82
C LEU A 705 18.80 -33.10 -11.29
N GLU A 706 19.94 -33.09 -10.60
CA GLU A 706 21.07 -33.98 -10.87
C GLU A 706 20.72 -35.44 -10.50
N GLU A 707 20.13 -35.65 -9.32
CA GLU A 707 19.71 -36.97 -8.83
C GLU A 707 18.65 -37.63 -9.72
N THR A 708 17.77 -36.82 -10.32
CA THR A 708 16.73 -37.29 -11.26
C THR A 708 17.21 -37.34 -12.72
N GLY A 709 18.43 -36.87 -13.00
CA GLY A 709 19.04 -36.94 -14.33
C GLY A 709 18.52 -35.91 -15.35
N VAL A 710 17.70 -34.94 -14.94
CA VAL A 710 17.06 -33.97 -15.85
C VAL A 710 17.74 -32.59 -15.87
N ALA A 711 18.83 -32.39 -15.11
CA ALA A 711 19.52 -31.10 -14.98
C ALA A 711 19.93 -30.47 -16.33
N ASN A 712 20.46 -31.26 -17.26
CA ASN A 712 20.93 -30.76 -18.57
C ASN A 712 19.80 -30.42 -19.54
N GLU A 713 18.57 -30.84 -19.24
CA GLU A 713 17.38 -30.68 -20.08
C GLU A 713 16.34 -29.74 -19.44
N THR A 714 16.73 -29.03 -18.38
CA THR A 714 15.84 -28.16 -17.61
C THR A 714 16.24 -26.69 -17.79
N LEU A 715 15.26 -25.85 -18.10
CA LEU A 715 15.41 -24.39 -17.99
C LEU A 715 14.91 -23.94 -16.62
N ILE A 716 15.77 -23.26 -15.86
CA ILE A 716 15.42 -22.65 -14.58
C ILE A 716 15.27 -21.16 -14.80
N VAL A 717 14.08 -20.60 -14.55
CA VAL A 717 13.84 -19.16 -14.55
C VAL A 717 13.62 -18.73 -13.13
N MET A 718 14.34 -17.72 -12.65
CA MET A 718 14.12 -17.19 -11.30
C MET A 718 13.98 -15.69 -11.35
N THR A 719 12.93 -15.17 -10.69
CA THR A 719 12.71 -13.73 -10.54
C THR A 719 12.14 -13.41 -9.18
N GLY A 720 12.49 -12.25 -8.63
CA GLY A 720 11.73 -11.73 -7.50
C GLY A 720 10.29 -11.40 -7.91
N ASP A 721 9.36 -11.52 -6.98
CA ASP A 721 8.01 -10.97 -7.12
C ASP A 721 8.00 -9.46 -6.92
N HIS A 722 8.69 -9.01 -5.88
CA HIS A 722 9.03 -7.64 -5.54
C HIS A 722 10.23 -7.65 -4.59
N GLY A 723 10.83 -6.48 -4.38
CA GLY A 723 11.82 -6.29 -3.32
C GLY A 723 11.18 -5.74 -2.04
N LEU A 724 11.97 -5.08 -1.21
CA LEU A 724 11.51 -4.42 0.01
C LEU A 724 12.44 -3.24 0.33
N SER A 725 11.98 -2.24 1.07
CA SER A 725 12.76 -1.04 1.43
C SER A 725 13.31 -1.03 2.86
N LEU A 726 13.25 -2.17 3.57
CA LEU A 726 13.70 -2.31 4.96
C LEU A 726 15.10 -1.70 5.24
N PRO A 727 16.13 -1.89 4.40
CA PRO A 727 17.43 -1.23 4.59
C PRO A 727 17.42 0.30 4.44
N GLU A 728 16.55 0.85 3.59
CA GLU A 728 16.42 2.26 3.26
C GLU A 728 15.61 3.02 4.31
N ASP A 729 14.38 2.59 4.56
CA ASP A 729 13.40 3.34 5.38
C ASP A 729 12.80 2.54 6.54
N GLY A 730 13.17 1.26 6.68
CA GLY A 730 12.66 0.38 7.73
C GLY A 730 11.30 -0.25 7.44
N ASN A 731 10.70 -0.01 6.27
CA ASN A 731 9.40 -0.58 5.92
C ASN A 731 9.51 -2.06 5.53
N VAL A 732 8.51 -2.83 5.94
CA VAL A 732 8.47 -4.29 5.80
C VAL A 732 7.62 -4.77 4.62
N THR A 733 6.99 -3.85 3.89
CA THR A 733 6.06 -4.12 2.78
C THR A 733 6.20 -3.03 1.70
N PRO A 734 5.96 -3.35 0.40
CA PRO A 734 5.93 -2.36 -0.66
C PRO A 734 4.60 -1.58 -0.77
N TYR A 735 3.68 -1.72 0.18
CA TYR A 735 2.39 -1.02 0.21
C TYR A 735 2.58 0.50 0.06
N ASP A 736 2.09 1.06 -1.05
CA ASP A 736 2.23 2.47 -1.45
C ASP A 736 3.65 3.04 -1.31
N ASN A 737 4.67 2.18 -1.32
CA ASN A 737 6.04 2.60 -1.13
C ASN A 737 6.77 2.66 -2.49
N PRO A 738 7.08 3.87 -2.99
CA PRO A 738 7.62 4.06 -4.33
C PRO A 738 9.11 3.76 -4.46
N LEU A 739 9.84 3.45 -3.39
CA LEU A 739 11.29 3.26 -3.46
C LEU A 739 11.68 2.16 -4.44
N VAL A 740 12.64 2.46 -5.32
CA VAL A 740 13.10 1.54 -6.38
C VAL A 740 13.52 0.16 -5.88
N SER A 741 13.95 0.05 -4.61
CA SER A 741 14.28 -1.22 -3.95
C SER A 741 13.11 -2.21 -3.88
N ASN A 742 11.86 -1.72 -3.91
CA ASN A 742 10.65 -2.56 -3.98
C ASN A 742 10.43 -3.15 -5.39
N PHE A 743 11.10 -2.60 -6.40
CA PHE A 743 10.86 -2.91 -7.81
C PHE A 743 12.02 -3.68 -8.42
N HIS A 744 13.25 -3.40 -7.97
CA HIS A 744 14.50 -3.98 -8.48
C HIS A 744 14.71 -5.38 -7.92
N VAL A 745 14.46 -6.37 -8.76
CA VAL A 745 14.43 -7.79 -8.40
C VAL A 745 15.47 -8.54 -9.23
N PRO A 746 16.02 -9.67 -8.77
CA PRO A 746 16.81 -10.55 -9.64
C PRO A 746 15.97 -11.11 -10.78
N LEU A 747 16.59 -11.40 -11.92
CA LEU A 747 15.99 -12.13 -13.04
C LEU A 747 17.07 -12.93 -13.78
N ILE A 748 16.92 -14.25 -13.82
CA ILE A 748 17.84 -15.16 -14.51
C ILE A 748 17.11 -16.24 -15.33
N PHE A 749 17.80 -16.73 -16.36
CA PHE A 749 17.46 -17.93 -17.14
C PHE A 749 18.67 -18.85 -17.12
N ALA A 750 18.62 -19.91 -16.33
CA ALA A 750 19.73 -20.80 -16.04
C ALA A 750 19.54 -22.17 -16.71
N ASN A 751 20.59 -22.62 -17.41
CA ASN A 751 20.73 -23.95 -17.99
C ASN A 751 22.23 -24.25 -18.15
N PRO A 752 22.72 -25.45 -17.80
CA PRO A 752 24.16 -25.73 -17.75
C PRO A 752 24.83 -25.75 -19.13
N ASN A 753 24.05 -25.86 -20.21
CA ASN A 753 24.54 -25.84 -21.58
C ASN A 753 24.51 -24.43 -22.21
N ILE A 754 24.00 -23.42 -21.49
CA ILE A 754 24.03 -22.02 -21.91
C ILE A 754 25.23 -21.32 -21.25
N PRO A 755 26.11 -20.62 -22.00
CA PRO A 755 27.21 -19.88 -21.40
C PRO A 755 26.69 -18.75 -20.49
N PRO A 756 27.43 -18.38 -19.42
CA PRO A 756 27.07 -17.24 -18.58
C PRO A 756 27.10 -15.92 -19.38
N ILE A 757 25.97 -15.21 -19.41
CA ILE A 757 25.79 -13.96 -20.16
C ILE A 757 25.08 -12.94 -19.25
N SER A 758 25.58 -11.70 -19.23
CA SER A 758 24.93 -10.57 -18.56
C SER A 758 24.16 -9.71 -19.55
N ILE A 759 22.96 -9.31 -19.16
CA ILE A 759 22.10 -8.34 -19.85
C ILE A 759 22.08 -7.07 -19.00
N ASN A 760 22.73 -6.02 -19.50
CA ASN A 760 22.83 -4.73 -18.80
C ASN A 760 21.65 -3.78 -19.04
N SER A 761 20.88 -4.00 -20.11
CA SER A 761 19.70 -3.18 -20.43
C SER A 761 18.62 -3.33 -19.36
N SER A 762 17.82 -2.27 -19.16
CA SER A 762 16.65 -2.33 -18.28
C SER A 762 15.64 -3.33 -18.83
N VAL A 763 15.23 -4.30 -18.02
CA VAL A 763 14.22 -5.31 -18.39
C VAL A 763 13.13 -5.43 -17.32
N SER A 764 11.99 -6.02 -17.67
CA SER A 764 10.89 -6.27 -16.76
C SER A 764 10.42 -7.72 -16.80
N SER A 765 9.77 -8.20 -15.72
CA SER A 765 9.24 -9.55 -15.62
C SER A 765 8.21 -9.90 -16.73
N VAL A 766 7.58 -8.91 -17.37
CA VAL A 766 6.71 -9.12 -18.53
C VAL A 766 7.45 -9.71 -19.74
N GLN A 767 8.77 -9.59 -19.78
CA GLN A 767 9.62 -10.15 -20.83
C GLN A 767 9.93 -11.64 -20.61
N ILE A 768 9.54 -12.24 -19.49
CA ILE A 768 9.84 -13.65 -19.18
C ILE A 768 9.15 -14.59 -20.16
N MET A 769 7.83 -14.44 -20.33
CA MET A 769 7.03 -15.24 -21.25
C MET A 769 7.57 -15.25 -22.69
N PRO A 770 7.75 -14.10 -23.37
CA PRO A 770 8.31 -14.09 -24.73
C PRO A 770 9.74 -14.64 -24.79
N THR A 771 10.56 -14.47 -23.72
CA THR A 771 11.92 -15.03 -23.69
C THR A 771 11.91 -16.56 -23.60
N ILE A 772 11.02 -17.17 -22.79
CA ILE A 772 10.85 -18.63 -22.72
C ILE A 772 10.44 -19.18 -24.08
N LEU A 773 9.46 -18.55 -24.73
CA LEU A 773 8.98 -18.95 -26.04
C LEU A 773 10.07 -18.85 -27.13
N ASP A 774 10.83 -17.74 -27.16
CA ASP A 774 11.92 -17.55 -28.12
C ASP A 774 13.05 -18.56 -27.86
N LEU A 775 13.39 -18.86 -26.60
CA LEU A 775 14.34 -19.92 -26.23
C LEU A 775 13.90 -21.29 -26.74
N LEU A 776 12.65 -21.70 -26.44
CA LEU A 776 12.11 -23.00 -26.88
C LEU A 776 12.17 -23.18 -28.40
N LYS A 777 11.84 -22.11 -29.14
CA LYS A 777 11.89 -22.10 -30.61
C LYS A 777 13.31 -22.14 -31.14
N THR A 778 14.20 -21.30 -30.63
CA THR A 778 15.57 -21.13 -31.15
C THR A 778 16.54 -22.23 -30.74
N SER A 779 16.28 -22.91 -29.61
CA SER A 779 17.02 -24.10 -29.19
C SER A 779 16.61 -25.37 -29.97
N GLY A 780 15.54 -25.32 -30.75
CA GLY A 780 14.97 -26.50 -31.40
C GLY A 780 14.29 -27.47 -30.43
N SER A 781 13.89 -27.01 -29.24
CA SER A 781 13.20 -27.82 -28.21
C SER A 781 11.68 -27.95 -28.43
N LEU A 782 11.22 -27.64 -29.64
CA LEU A 782 9.85 -27.78 -30.10
C LEU A 782 9.83 -28.60 -31.39
N ASP A 783 8.76 -29.35 -31.62
CA ASP A 783 8.49 -29.93 -32.93
C ASP A 783 8.14 -28.83 -33.95
N HIS A 784 8.06 -29.19 -35.24
CA HIS A 784 7.85 -28.22 -36.30
C HIS A 784 6.49 -27.48 -36.21
N VAL A 785 5.43 -28.13 -35.73
CA VAL A 785 4.11 -27.51 -35.57
C VAL A 785 4.15 -26.52 -34.41
N SER A 786 4.68 -26.92 -33.26
CA SER A 786 4.78 -26.02 -32.11
C SER A 786 5.74 -24.86 -32.36
N ALA A 787 6.85 -25.07 -33.07
CA ALA A 787 7.79 -24.01 -33.43
C ALA A 787 7.16 -22.94 -34.34
N ARG A 788 6.27 -23.37 -35.27
CA ARG A 788 5.46 -22.47 -36.09
C ARG A 788 4.47 -21.68 -35.22
N ALA A 789 3.71 -22.37 -34.37
CA ALA A 789 2.74 -21.75 -33.47
C ALA A 789 3.39 -20.70 -32.57
N VAL A 790 4.52 -21.02 -31.93
CA VAL A 790 5.29 -20.08 -31.12
C VAL A 790 5.80 -18.90 -31.95
N GLY A 791 6.16 -19.11 -33.22
CA GLY A 791 6.52 -18.04 -34.14
C GLY A 791 5.40 -17.03 -34.39
N ASP A 792 4.15 -17.48 -34.43
CA ASP A 792 2.97 -16.64 -34.60
C ASP A 792 2.52 -15.98 -33.28
N LEU A 793 2.75 -16.64 -32.13
CA LEU A 793 2.41 -16.12 -30.80
C LEU A 793 3.38 -15.04 -30.31
N LEU A 794 4.69 -15.20 -30.57
CA LEU A 794 5.73 -14.31 -30.06
C LEU A 794 5.49 -12.81 -30.30
N PRO A 795 5.09 -12.37 -31.52
CA PRO A 795 4.83 -10.96 -31.79
C PRO A 795 3.65 -10.35 -31.03
N MET A 796 2.83 -11.14 -30.33
CA MET A 796 1.65 -10.66 -29.61
C MET A 796 1.92 -10.26 -28.16
N TYR A 797 3.10 -10.58 -27.60
CA TYR A 797 3.43 -10.22 -26.21
C TYR A 797 4.00 -8.80 -26.12
N GLU A 798 3.76 -8.13 -24.99
CA GLU A 798 4.15 -6.73 -24.77
C GLU A 798 5.68 -6.56 -24.65
N GLY A 799 6.34 -7.57 -24.09
CA GLY A 799 7.77 -7.52 -23.76
C GLY A 799 8.69 -7.96 -24.91
N GLN A 800 9.85 -7.31 -25.01
CA GLN A 800 10.96 -7.74 -25.86
C GLN A 800 11.59 -9.05 -25.38
N SER A 801 12.07 -9.89 -26.30
CA SER A 801 12.80 -11.12 -25.96
C SER A 801 14.19 -10.79 -25.43
N MET A 802 14.60 -11.39 -24.31
CA MET A 802 15.91 -11.15 -23.68
C MET A 802 17.06 -11.95 -24.31
N ILE A 803 16.79 -12.84 -25.27
CA ILE A 803 17.86 -13.52 -26.03
C ILE A 803 18.39 -12.69 -27.21
N ARG A 804 17.87 -11.47 -27.38
CA ARG A 804 18.21 -10.50 -28.42
C ARG A 804 18.54 -9.15 -27.78
N PRO A 805 19.28 -8.25 -28.47
CA PRO A 805 19.49 -6.89 -27.99
C PRO A 805 18.17 -6.19 -27.64
N ILE A 806 18.12 -5.53 -26.47
CA ILE A 806 16.97 -4.72 -26.08
C ILE A 806 17.05 -3.37 -26.78
N ILE A 807 16.01 -3.03 -27.54
CA ILE A 807 15.86 -1.75 -28.21
C ILE A 807 15.26 -0.76 -27.21
N ALA A 808 16.04 0.24 -26.83
CA ALA A 808 15.66 1.20 -25.77
C ALA A 808 14.70 2.30 -26.25
N GLU A 809 14.71 2.62 -27.54
CA GLU A 809 13.84 3.60 -28.18
C GLU A 809 13.75 3.34 -29.68
N ASN A 810 12.68 3.84 -30.31
CA ASN A 810 12.56 3.94 -31.76
C ASN A 810 12.24 5.40 -32.16
N ASN A 811 11.96 5.65 -33.44
CA ASN A 811 11.69 7.00 -33.94
C ASN A 811 10.45 7.67 -33.31
N ASN A 812 9.53 6.90 -32.72
CA ASN A 812 8.26 7.38 -32.21
C ASN A 812 8.19 7.38 -30.68
N THR A 813 8.78 6.38 -30.01
CA THR A 813 8.61 6.17 -28.56
C THR A 813 9.85 5.58 -27.90
N ALA A 814 9.99 5.84 -26.60
CA ALA A 814 10.91 5.10 -25.75
C ALA A 814 10.30 3.76 -25.33
N TYR A 815 11.13 2.76 -25.02
CA TYR A 815 10.66 1.53 -24.41
C TYR A 815 10.31 1.78 -22.93
N TYR A 816 9.04 2.05 -22.68
CA TYR A 816 8.52 2.27 -21.34
C TYR A 816 8.26 0.95 -20.61
N GLN A 817 8.56 0.91 -19.32
CA GLN A 817 8.29 -0.23 -18.45
C GLN A 817 7.44 0.25 -17.29
N PHE A 818 6.24 -0.31 -17.20
CA PHE A 818 5.26 0.00 -16.17
C PHE A 818 5.28 -1.06 -15.06
N THR A 819 5.02 -0.61 -13.83
CA THR A 819 4.84 -1.50 -12.68
C THR A 819 3.61 -1.05 -11.90
N VAL A 820 2.66 -1.96 -11.73
CA VAL A 820 1.48 -1.74 -10.88
C VAL A 820 1.91 -1.85 -9.41
N MET A 821 1.76 -0.76 -8.65
CA MET A 821 2.25 -0.71 -7.27
C MET A 821 1.22 -1.26 -6.30
N ASN A 822 1.67 -2.05 -5.32
CA ASN A 822 0.85 -2.57 -4.23
C ASN A 822 0.07 -1.45 -3.50
N THR A 823 -1.27 -1.53 -3.39
CA THR A 823 -2.16 -2.68 -3.72
C THR A 823 -2.64 -2.78 -5.16
N GLY A 824 -2.50 -1.71 -5.96
CA GLY A 824 -2.69 -1.71 -7.41
C GLY A 824 -3.59 -0.61 -7.94
N GLY A 825 -4.34 0.08 -7.06
CA GLY A 825 -5.31 1.11 -7.44
C GLY A 825 -4.87 2.55 -7.19
N SER A 826 -3.76 2.77 -6.48
CA SER A 826 -3.34 4.11 -6.04
C SER A 826 -2.21 4.70 -6.87
N LEU A 827 -1.23 3.88 -7.30
CA LEU A 827 0.01 4.33 -7.90
C LEU A 827 0.46 3.40 -9.04
N VAL A 828 1.03 3.97 -10.10
CA VAL A 828 1.77 3.24 -11.15
C VAL A 828 3.17 3.81 -11.21
N ALA A 829 4.18 2.95 -11.16
CA ALA A 829 5.55 3.36 -11.45
C ALA A 829 5.85 3.15 -12.92
N MET A 830 6.62 4.05 -13.51
CA MET A 830 7.13 3.89 -14.86
C MET A 830 8.57 4.38 -15.00
N ARG A 831 9.27 3.78 -15.95
CA ARG A 831 10.62 4.17 -16.39
C ARG A 831 10.72 3.97 -17.90
N SER A 832 11.81 4.42 -18.49
CA SER A 832 12.13 4.16 -19.90
C SER A 832 13.53 3.57 -20.02
N ALA A 833 13.75 2.63 -20.94
CA ALA A 833 15.07 2.00 -21.08
C ALA A 833 16.17 2.92 -21.64
N ASN A 834 15.82 4.06 -22.25
CA ASN A 834 16.77 5.02 -22.84
C ASN A 834 17.25 6.12 -21.87
N ARG A 835 16.61 6.28 -20.70
CA ARG A 835 16.90 7.35 -19.73
C ARG A 835 16.91 6.79 -18.30
N PRO A 836 17.71 7.35 -17.39
CA PRO A 836 17.78 6.88 -16.01
C PRO A 836 16.61 7.34 -15.14
N TYR A 837 15.66 8.10 -15.69
CA TYR A 837 14.58 8.72 -14.93
C TYR A 837 13.46 7.74 -14.59
N ARG A 838 12.79 8.04 -13.49
CA ARG A 838 11.63 7.29 -13.02
C ARG A 838 10.53 8.23 -12.57
N LEU A 839 9.30 7.87 -12.91
CA LEU A 839 8.10 8.64 -12.58
C LEU A 839 7.12 7.72 -11.85
N ILE A 840 6.58 8.21 -10.74
CA ILE A 840 5.45 7.60 -10.05
C ILE A 840 4.22 8.44 -10.38
N VAL A 841 3.24 7.77 -10.96
CA VAL A 841 2.01 8.33 -11.50
C VAL A 841 0.88 8.07 -10.50
N PRO A 842 0.30 9.12 -9.91
CA PRO A 842 -0.78 8.98 -8.95
C PRO A 842 -2.12 8.76 -9.64
N LEU A 843 -2.84 7.71 -9.23
CA LEU A 843 -4.18 7.37 -9.72
C LEU A 843 -5.30 7.89 -8.83
N VAL A 844 -4.98 8.26 -7.58
CA VAL A 844 -5.93 8.83 -6.63
C VAL A 844 -5.41 10.18 -6.14
N ASN A 845 -6.29 11.05 -5.66
CA ASN A 845 -5.96 12.45 -5.35
C ASN A 845 -5.06 12.60 -4.12
N GLU A 846 -5.07 11.57 -3.28
CA GLU A 846 -4.41 11.46 -1.98
C GLU A 846 -2.90 11.16 -2.08
N VAL A 847 -2.41 10.84 -3.28
CA VAL A 847 -1.01 10.49 -3.52
C VAL A 847 -0.36 11.43 -4.52
N GLU A 848 0.93 11.71 -4.31
CA GLU A 848 1.69 12.70 -5.07
C GLU A 848 2.36 12.11 -6.31
N TRP A 849 2.58 12.97 -7.30
CA TRP A 849 3.57 12.69 -8.33
C TRP A 849 4.97 12.67 -7.71
N ARG A 850 5.79 11.73 -8.16
CA ARG A 850 7.18 11.62 -7.73
C ARG A 850 8.11 11.38 -8.91
N PHE A 851 9.13 12.21 -9.03
CA PHE A 851 10.22 12.06 -9.98
C PHE A 851 11.52 11.73 -9.26
N SER A 852 12.33 10.86 -9.85
CA SER A 852 13.67 10.52 -9.37
C SER A 852 14.62 10.25 -10.53
N ASP A 853 15.92 10.49 -10.27
CA ASP A 853 17.02 10.09 -11.16
C ASP A 853 17.94 9.10 -10.43
N PRO A 854 17.61 7.79 -10.45
CA PRO A 854 18.45 6.71 -9.94
C PRO A 854 19.92 6.71 -10.36
N SER A 855 20.32 7.41 -11.43
CA SER A 855 21.74 7.48 -11.79
C SER A 855 22.56 8.39 -10.86
N THR A 856 21.91 9.35 -10.21
CA THR A 856 22.52 10.30 -9.27
C THR A 856 22.10 10.03 -7.83
N ASP A 857 20.90 9.49 -7.63
CA ASP A 857 20.34 9.11 -6.34
C ASP A 857 19.80 7.67 -6.41
N PRO A 858 20.67 6.64 -6.37
CA PRO A 858 20.27 5.25 -6.65
C PRO A 858 19.31 4.65 -5.61
N GLN A 859 19.19 5.28 -4.44
CA GLN A 859 18.29 4.89 -3.36
C GLN A 859 17.05 5.79 -3.28
N GLU A 860 16.96 6.78 -4.17
CA GLU A 860 15.86 7.74 -4.25
C GLU A 860 15.53 8.41 -2.90
N GLN A 861 16.57 8.82 -2.17
CA GLN A 861 16.44 9.49 -0.87
C GLN A 861 15.95 10.94 -1.01
N SER A 862 16.22 11.59 -2.14
CA SER A 862 15.86 12.99 -2.41
C SER A 862 15.01 13.12 -3.68
N PRO A 863 13.83 12.49 -3.72
CA PRO A 863 12.94 12.57 -4.87
C PRO A 863 12.24 13.93 -4.95
N ILE A 864 11.85 14.35 -6.14
CA ILE A 864 11.02 15.54 -6.34
C ILE A 864 9.55 15.11 -6.28
N LYS A 865 8.78 15.72 -5.37
CA LYS A 865 7.36 15.40 -5.15
C LYS A 865 6.49 16.61 -5.45
N SER A 866 5.30 16.39 -6.00
CA SER A 866 4.29 17.44 -6.21
C SER A 866 2.89 16.83 -6.34
N PHE A 867 1.87 17.54 -5.88
CA PHE A 867 0.48 17.10 -6.07
C PHE A 867 -0.05 17.37 -7.49
N ASP A 868 0.59 18.27 -8.23
CA ASP A 868 0.26 18.63 -9.61
C ASP A 868 1.49 18.60 -10.54
N LEU A 869 1.23 18.37 -11.84
CA LEU A 869 2.28 18.23 -12.86
C LEU A 869 3.03 19.54 -13.11
N ASP A 870 2.37 20.70 -13.05
CA ASP A 870 3.02 21.99 -13.29
C ASP A 870 4.06 22.31 -12.21
N GLY A 871 3.71 22.07 -10.95
CA GLY A 871 4.62 22.15 -9.81
C GLY A 871 5.78 21.17 -9.95
N LEU A 872 5.51 19.95 -10.42
CA LEU A 872 6.54 18.96 -10.69
C LEU A 872 7.51 19.43 -11.77
N PHE A 873 7.01 19.91 -12.92
CA PHE A 873 7.85 20.37 -14.02
C PHE A 873 8.76 21.52 -13.61
N LYS A 874 8.24 22.51 -12.87
CA LYS A 874 9.06 23.63 -12.36
C LYS A 874 10.16 23.14 -11.41
N ALA A 875 9.86 22.18 -10.55
CA ALA A 875 10.84 21.63 -9.62
C ALA A 875 11.89 20.77 -10.32
N ILE A 876 11.50 19.99 -11.33
CA ILE A 876 12.42 19.22 -12.18
C ILE A 876 13.31 20.15 -13.00
N GLU A 877 12.75 21.18 -13.64
CA GLU A 877 13.52 22.14 -14.44
C GLU A 877 14.66 22.77 -13.62
N ALA A 878 14.36 23.16 -12.38
CA ALA A 878 15.31 23.78 -11.48
C ALA A 878 16.48 22.86 -11.08
N GLN A 879 16.28 21.54 -11.07
CA GLN A 879 17.27 20.57 -10.56
C GLN A 879 17.92 19.69 -11.64
N HIS A 880 17.17 19.32 -12.68
CA HIS A 880 17.57 18.37 -13.73
C HIS A 880 17.47 18.94 -15.16
N GLY A 881 16.97 20.17 -15.32
CA GLY A 881 16.93 20.86 -16.61
C GLY A 881 15.77 20.44 -17.54
N SER A 882 15.72 21.05 -18.72
CA SER A 882 14.61 20.94 -19.68
C SER A 882 14.42 19.54 -20.26
N ASP A 883 15.50 18.77 -20.42
CA ASP A 883 15.44 17.42 -20.99
C ASP A 883 14.66 16.47 -20.06
N ALA A 884 14.86 16.59 -18.75
CA ALA A 884 14.11 15.81 -17.76
C ALA A 884 12.63 16.22 -17.75
N VAL A 885 12.32 17.52 -17.85
CA VAL A 885 10.94 18.01 -17.98
C VAL A 885 10.26 17.44 -19.22
N LYS A 886 10.93 17.48 -20.37
CA LYS A 886 10.40 16.90 -21.62
C LYS A 886 10.11 15.40 -21.46
N TRP A 887 11.06 14.67 -20.88
CA TRP A 887 10.85 13.24 -20.60
C TRP A 887 9.66 13.00 -19.67
N THR A 888 9.53 13.77 -18.59
CA THR A 888 8.41 13.63 -17.64
C THR A 888 7.07 13.95 -18.28
N HIS A 889 7.03 14.94 -19.18
CA HIS A 889 5.86 15.26 -19.98
C HIS A 889 5.49 14.08 -20.90
N ASP A 890 6.43 13.58 -21.70
CA ASP A 890 6.15 12.47 -22.62
C ASP A 890 5.75 11.19 -21.86
N ALA A 891 6.39 10.95 -20.71
CA ALA A 891 6.08 9.84 -19.81
C ALA A 891 4.68 9.96 -19.17
N SER A 892 4.26 11.14 -18.71
CA SER A 892 2.94 11.31 -18.11
C SER A 892 1.81 11.05 -19.11
N HIS A 893 1.98 11.50 -20.37
CA HIS A 893 1.07 11.21 -21.47
C HIS A 893 1.03 9.70 -21.80
N ALA A 894 2.20 9.04 -21.85
CA ALA A 894 2.28 7.60 -22.05
C ALA A 894 1.55 6.82 -20.93
N ALA A 895 1.71 7.22 -19.68
CA ALA A 895 1.01 6.61 -18.55
C ALA A 895 -0.51 6.80 -18.62
N GLN A 896 -0.97 8.01 -18.95
CA GLN A 896 -2.40 8.27 -19.11
C GLN A 896 -3.04 7.32 -20.14
N TRP A 897 -2.40 7.21 -21.31
CA TRP A 897 -2.87 6.31 -22.37
C TRP A 897 -2.81 4.85 -21.92
N TRP A 898 -1.69 4.42 -21.33
CA TRP A 898 -1.47 3.05 -20.90
C TRP A 898 -2.46 2.61 -19.82
N VAL A 899 -2.75 3.42 -18.80
CA VAL A 899 -3.73 3.07 -17.76
C VAL A 899 -5.14 2.95 -18.35
N ALA A 900 -5.52 3.90 -19.22
CA ALA A 900 -6.82 3.86 -19.88
C ALA A 900 -6.96 2.63 -20.79
N ASP A 901 -5.88 2.23 -21.47
CA ASP A 901 -5.88 1.05 -22.32
C ASP A 901 -5.79 -0.26 -21.53
N ASN A 902 -5.05 -0.30 -20.42
CA ASN A 902 -5.02 -1.43 -19.49
C ASN A 902 -6.44 -1.81 -19.05
N TRP A 903 -7.23 -0.82 -18.61
CA TRP A 903 -8.64 -1.07 -18.26
C TRP A 903 -9.47 -1.59 -19.43
N ARG A 904 -9.25 -1.09 -20.66
CA ARG A 904 -9.92 -1.62 -21.86
C ARG A 904 -9.54 -3.06 -22.14
N ARG A 905 -8.24 -3.40 -22.07
CA ARG A 905 -7.70 -4.76 -22.28
C ARG A 905 -8.35 -5.77 -21.33
N TYR A 906 -8.53 -5.39 -20.06
CA TYR A 906 -9.17 -6.23 -19.03
C TYR A 906 -10.71 -6.21 -19.02
N GLU A 907 -11.36 -5.48 -19.93
CA GLU A 907 -12.81 -5.22 -19.90
C GLU A 907 -13.29 -4.66 -18.55
N TYR A 908 -12.46 -3.82 -17.94
CA TYR A 908 -12.74 -3.13 -16.69
C TYR A 908 -13.27 -1.71 -16.95
N ASP A 909 -14.38 -1.36 -16.29
CA ASP A 909 -14.93 -0.01 -16.31
C ASP A 909 -14.84 0.59 -14.89
N PRO A 910 -13.96 1.58 -14.66
CA PRO A 910 -13.82 2.21 -13.34
C PRO A 910 -15.09 2.95 -12.90
N SER A 911 -16.00 3.30 -13.82
CA SER A 911 -17.28 3.96 -13.49
C SER A 911 -18.40 2.99 -13.12
N ARG A 912 -18.21 1.70 -13.43
CA ARG A 912 -19.14 0.60 -13.14
C ARG A 912 -18.33 -0.61 -12.71
N PRO A 913 -17.64 -0.56 -11.55
CA PRO A 913 -16.98 -1.75 -11.02
C PRO A 913 -18.02 -2.86 -10.95
N LYS A 914 -17.81 -3.93 -11.71
CA LYS A 914 -18.76 -5.04 -11.78
C LYS A 914 -19.05 -5.47 -10.34
N SER A 915 -20.32 -5.56 -9.95
CA SER A 915 -20.64 -6.37 -8.77
C SER A 915 -20.11 -7.77 -9.03
N PRO A 916 -19.57 -8.51 -8.03
CA PRO A 916 -19.12 -9.88 -8.22
C PRO A 916 -20.31 -10.74 -8.67
N SER A 917 -20.52 -10.79 -9.97
CA SER A 917 -21.57 -11.55 -10.63
C SER A 917 -20.90 -12.32 -11.76
N LYS A 918 -20.59 -13.57 -11.43
CA LYS A 918 -20.34 -14.69 -12.35
C LYS A 918 -19.57 -14.27 -13.61
N SER A 919 -18.26 -14.08 -13.49
CA SER A 919 -17.39 -14.28 -14.64
C SER A 919 -17.65 -15.72 -15.13
N GLY A 920 -18.00 -15.87 -16.41
CA GLY A 920 -18.30 -17.17 -17.02
C GLY A 920 -17.14 -18.19 -16.99
N TRP A 921 -16.01 -17.84 -16.37
CA TRP A 921 -14.90 -18.73 -16.07
C TRP A 921 -15.28 -19.79 -15.03
N ALA A 922 -16.03 -19.43 -13.98
CA ALA A 922 -16.40 -20.37 -12.92
C ALA A 922 -17.39 -21.45 -13.38
N ASP A 923 -18.17 -21.20 -14.44
CA ASP A 923 -19.13 -22.15 -15.00
C ASP A 923 -18.50 -23.10 -16.05
N GLY A 924 -17.29 -22.80 -16.56
CA GLY A 924 -16.58 -23.61 -17.56
C GLY A 924 -15.84 -24.82 -17.01
N TYR A 925 -15.62 -24.88 -15.68
CA TYR A 925 -14.96 -26.00 -14.99
C TYR A 925 -15.96 -26.90 -14.25
N LYS A 926 -17.13 -27.14 -14.84
CA LYS A 926 -17.91 -28.33 -14.50
C LYS A 926 -17.32 -29.48 -15.30
N GLY A 927 -16.39 -30.21 -14.68
CA GLY A 927 -15.94 -31.50 -15.20
C GLY A 927 -17.14 -32.45 -15.42
N PRO A 928 -16.97 -33.53 -16.20
CA PRO A 928 -17.95 -34.60 -16.24
C PRO A 928 -18.23 -35.18 -14.85
#